data_AF-N8WY85-F1
#
_entry.id   AF-N8WY85-F1
#
_cell.length_a   1.000
_cell.length_b   1.000
_cell.length_c   1.000
_cell.angle_alpha   90.00
_cell.angle_beta   90.00
_cell.angle_gamma   90.00
#
_symmetry.space_group_name_H-M   'P 1'
#
loop_
_entity.id
_entity.type
_entity.pdbx_description
1 polymer ?
#
loop_
_entity_poly.entity_id
_entity_poly.type
_entity_poly.pdbx_seq_one_letter_code
_entity_poly.pdbx_strand_id
1 'polypeptide(L)'
;MKKKNSSADKGKTFDLFTNKMMEVGKQKNDIRNNKKILEAEKIIPIPNYEIDLIKIIREYHPIDVFKTILIAESWVPNINHFIKFSLLFEIFFTISKEDFIGKRIESYEDFSFFLTKVFKILPHNPMMEDFYPVGDWGEVKFQLGEKSYKIFYGSPLSDNYGFLKGFEISYLSSTQAMEDFKQIIEIQNSLISTINILAEKNDEDEKLEIPTDIFWLKMMDWIDNLKIKKVNSALIVKNGNTRNNKNFYERYMEADVNPYCYFEYEEMIYPFSLRNHIAVIVEHYYMKENVSSEIISLNISNFLKDNIPSLLCGSFKVRNNSKVLPYNFCGAFQSKSNTYFINCLSVDEFCNFQSIKNNLKKIMNTSDWGIQKIYSHLGLKPRGVDGSDLKFNKIKFIFVLSDLTTLSKVLDAKFEENIKFITIYDFVSIIDSLESKEDLDGFIDFHNLYTPKTLFLGFNLDGYASYRASYGLLEDGAVNFNLIHTDTHSGHHFKYKSLKEMYADLSDYLPNSDSKWISKSEYDNNYCFLAKDFSSLVWSSLIDNYVIHFLFDFRIVDKNIVELNPKVLELFCEAAADAFSQRKLALSSLILKKNIVFQIKVGNLIQENSNIFNSDFYVKDEVFKNNVNYLVVNIYLDLSYCFYKFQSSIDAAFQTEICIKILEIINKYSKIENLSFIISKLNETTNWPLRMTMGQLKTRFDIVEKKPRNVSEYRFKLARKKISFILKNNDIEPNKYTDKDLAKSIINSAADELRAYIHNIVKNRNTLSILEIALDDYSALVTDNYISFLSQEQSLKHQVSYNRAERLSELDFDFKRNSQNHRYLIECTLILDNDNAQLITEDEFLDLIAHIHWLLNLYHSSDGLHFGIGVEGIYVDNTYVPEIYIPKSTTELENKFYEELSSYKLGIGLNSEDELESIIPKDEYKLINEAFYQDLGFGFKNLFTVLYSLSNWSNIKEINPQTYYKAEFDELVELIFKNFTVEDVTLNEVEKIIQFLIIDNDKINQLEGVTDRHYDVPVSDHNKRTNRINIKPLVKLNNTIIWSPACSYRSLGIWTNHTTDGYLPADFNFPKVKDLVLKSKTYLEKQLETKAFDVLSRRTNFIKHGIDLKKTFFKDEQYPDIGDYDVLAYFPDSNKWVMVECKYNQPAYCLKDMNRLRVKIFGKDELDTKSHISKVRGRYDFLLTDYDRIRKSLNWPQPHTDKKIEITNLYISKNTYWWFRYPPYNVDLNFVQIDFLDQWLKDNFDA
;
A
#
# COMPACT_ATOMS: atom_id res chain seq x y z
N MET A 1 49.71 -14.08 -41.81
CA MET A 1 50.92 -14.63 -41.15
C MET A 1 50.92 -14.18 -39.69
N LYS A 2 50.98 -15.15 -38.76
CA LYS A 2 51.20 -15.08 -37.29
C LYS A 2 50.26 -14.26 -36.39
N LYS A 3 49.41 -15.03 -35.68
CA LYS A 3 48.83 -14.81 -34.34
C LYS A 3 49.89 -14.45 -33.29
N LYS A 4 49.53 -13.61 -32.31
CA LYS A 4 49.98 -13.75 -30.91
C LYS A 4 48.90 -13.27 -29.94
N ASN A 5 48.59 -14.14 -28.99
CA ASN A 5 47.63 -13.99 -27.90
C ASN A 5 48.13 -13.01 -26.83
N SER A 6 47.23 -12.24 -26.24
CA SER A 6 47.35 -11.72 -24.87
C SER A 6 46.00 -11.81 -24.16
N SER A 7 45.66 -13.01 -23.71
CA SER A 7 44.53 -13.30 -22.82
C SER A 7 45.08 -14.04 -21.60
N ALA A 8 45.67 -13.31 -20.66
CA ALA A 8 46.00 -13.79 -19.33
C ALA A 8 46.46 -12.58 -18.49
N ASP A 9 45.55 -12.00 -17.70
CA ASP A 9 45.90 -11.35 -16.41
C ASP A 9 44.71 -10.70 -15.68
N LYS A 10 43.46 -10.80 -16.16
CA LYS A 10 42.27 -10.25 -15.48
C LYS A 10 41.66 -11.12 -14.37
N GLY A 11 42.35 -12.17 -13.88
CA GLY A 11 41.80 -13.10 -12.87
C GLY A 11 42.60 -13.25 -11.57
N LYS A 12 43.86 -12.77 -11.50
CA LYS A 12 44.77 -13.18 -10.42
C LYS A 12 44.65 -12.38 -9.12
N THR A 13 44.15 -11.15 -9.16
CA THR A 13 44.09 -10.28 -7.96
C THR A 13 42.88 -10.59 -7.08
N PHE A 14 41.77 -11.04 -7.67
CA PHE A 14 40.57 -11.47 -6.94
C PHE A 14 40.74 -12.89 -6.37
N ASP A 15 41.34 -13.80 -7.14
CA ASP A 15 41.66 -15.16 -6.69
C ASP A 15 42.60 -15.19 -5.47
N LEU A 16 43.50 -14.21 -5.32
CA LEU A 16 44.44 -14.18 -4.19
C LEU A 16 43.77 -13.82 -2.85
N PHE A 17 42.72 -13.01 -2.86
CA PHE A 17 41.97 -12.62 -1.66
C PHE A 17 41.03 -13.76 -1.23
N THR A 18 40.37 -14.40 -2.19
CA THR A 18 39.52 -15.58 -1.98
C THR A 18 40.34 -16.79 -1.51
N ASN A 19 41.53 -17.03 -2.06
CA ASN A 19 42.40 -18.14 -1.66
C ASN A 19 42.94 -17.99 -0.22
N LYS A 20 43.11 -16.76 0.28
CA LYS A 20 43.53 -16.51 1.67
C LYS A 20 42.39 -16.71 2.67
N MET A 21 41.14 -16.41 2.29
CA MET A 21 39.97 -16.78 3.10
C MET A 21 39.64 -18.27 3.03
N MET A 22 39.99 -18.96 1.94
CA MET A 22 39.82 -20.42 1.78
C MET A 22 40.73 -21.26 2.69
N GLU A 23 41.88 -20.75 3.15
CA GLU A 23 42.75 -21.49 4.08
C GLU A 23 42.13 -21.67 5.47
N VAL A 24 41.21 -20.80 5.88
CA VAL A 24 40.50 -20.90 7.17
C VAL A 24 39.41 -21.99 7.13
N GLY A 25 38.81 -22.24 5.98
CA GLY A 25 37.74 -23.24 5.80
C GLY A 25 38.18 -24.70 5.71
N LYS A 26 39.49 -24.99 5.54
CA LYS A 26 40.00 -26.37 5.42
C LYS A 26 40.24 -27.08 6.75
N GLN A 27 40.07 -26.41 7.90
CA GLN A 27 40.35 -27.00 9.21
C GLN A 27 39.26 -27.93 9.77
N LYS A 28 38.24 -28.35 8.99
CA LYS A 28 37.19 -29.25 9.49
C LYS A 28 37.56 -30.75 9.53
N ASN A 29 38.62 -31.18 8.83
CA ASN A 29 39.05 -32.59 8.84
C ASN A 29 40.14 -32.93 9.88
N ASP A 30 40.84 -31.95 10.43
CA ASP A 30 41.89 -32.21 11.44
C ASP A 30 41.38 -32.10 12.90
N ILE A 31 40.28 -31.38 13.14
CA ILE A 31 39.76 -31.14 14.51
C ILE A 31 39.03 -32.37 15.09
N ARG A 32 38.55 -33.31 14.26
CA ARG A 32 37.90 -34.54 14.75
C ARG A 32 38.87 -35.69 15.07
N ASN A 33 40.13 -35.65 14.64
CA ASN A 33 41.04 -36.81 14.78
C ASN A 33 42.41 -36.57 15.45
N ASN A 34 42.83 -35.35 15.77
CA ASN A 34 44.14 -35.13 16.40
C ASN A 34 44.08 -34.61 17.83
N LYS A 35 43.76 -35.51 18.78
CA LYS A 35 44.24 -35.38 20.17
C LYS A 35 45.70 -35.84 20.23
N LYS A 36 46.64 -34.92 19.94
CA LYS A 36 48.02 -34.83 20.46
C LYS A 36 48.90 -34.05 19.47
N ILE A 37 48.96 -32.73 19.63
CA ILE A 37 50.17 -31.97 19.32
C ILE A 37 50.38 -31.04 20.52
N LEU A 38 51.54 -31.19 21.17
CA LEU A 38 52.05 -30.29 22.20
C LEU A 38 52.44 -28.98 21.52
N GLU A 39 51.59 -27.96 21.57
CA GLU A 39 51.98 -26.59 21.24
C GLU A 39 52.51 -25.90 22.51
N ALA A 40 53.73 -25.38 22.41
CA ALA A 40 54.31 -24.55 23.46
C ALA A 40 53.48 -23.25 23.58
N GLU A 41 52.88 -23.05 24.75
CA GLU A 41 52.10 -21.86 25.09
C GLU A 41 52.98 -20.60 24.96
N LYS A 42 52.80 -19.84 23.87
CA LYS A 42 53.26 -18.46 23.82
C LYS A 42 52.29 -17.62 24.65
N ILE A 43 52.70 -17.26 25.86
CA ILE A 43 51.98 -16.32 26.72
C ILE A 43 51.87 -15.00 25.96
N ILE A 44 50.66 -14.65 25.51
CA ILE A 44 50.37 -13.35 24.90
C ILE A 44 50.47 -12.30 26.02
N PRO A 45 51.31 -11.25 25.89
CA PRO A 45 51.43 -10.21 26.91
C PRO A 45 50.11 -9.45 27.07
N ILE A 46 49.75 -9.18 28.33
CA ILE A 46 48.55 -8.44 28.70
C ILE A 46 48.70 -6.99 28.20
N PRO A 47 47.78 -6.46 27.38
CA PRO A 47 47.79 -5.07 26.97
C PRO A 47 47.69 -4.10 28.15
N ASN A 48 48.35 -2.93 28.06
CA ASN A 48 48.36 -1.94 29.16
C ASN A 48 46.96 -1.45 29.54
N TYR A 49 46.06 -1.26 28.58
CA TYR A 49 44.68 -0.83 28.85
C TYR A 49 43.94 -1.86 29.72
N GLU A 50 44.23 -3.15 29.56
CA GLU A 50 43.59 -4.23 30.31
C GLU A 50 44.06 -4.22 31.78
N ILE A 51 45.36 -3.98 32.01
CA ILE A 51 45.94 -3.82 33.35
C ILE A 51 45.27 -2.65 34.08
N ASP A 52 45.06 -1.53 33.40
CA ASP A 52 44.47 -0.34 34.00
C ASP A 52 42.95 -0.51 34.26
N LEU A 53 42.24 -1.20 33.37
CA LEU A 53 40.85 -1.61 33.61
C LEU A 53 40.71 -2.55 34.81
N ILE A 54 41.59 -3.56 34.93
CA ILE A 54 41.60 -4.47 36.09
C ILE A 54 41.79 -3.71 37.40
N LYS A 55 42.71 -2.75 37.45
CA LYS A 55 42.93 -1.93 38.66
C LYS A 55 41.65 -1.19 39.08
N ILE A 56 40.94 -0.58 38.13
CA ILE A 56 39.71 0.17 38.40
C ILE A 56 38.59 -0.78 38.83
N ILE A 57 38.39 -1.89 38.11
CA ILE A 57 37.30 -2.84 38.38
C ILE A 57 37.46 -3.47 39.77
N ARG A 58 38.68 -3.82 40.18
CA ARG A 58 38.97 -4.42 41.49
C ARG A 58 38.64 -3.51 42.68
N GLU A 59 38.57 -2.19 42.50
CA GLU A 59 38.21 -1.28 43.60
C GLU A 59 36.77 -1.50 44.09
N TYR A 60 35.87 -1.99 43.24
CA TYR A 60 34.43 -2.03 43.50
C TYR A 60 33.92 -3.43 43.86
N HIS A 61 32.68 -3.49 44.37
CA HIS A 61 32.01 -4.76 44.65
C HIS A 61 31.59 -5.45 43.33
N PRO A 62 31.81 -6.77 43.18
CA PRO A 62 31.63 -7.47 41.89
C PRO A 62 30.22 -7.36 41.32
N ILE A 63 29.17 -7.45 42.15
CA ILE A 63 27.79 -7.32 41.65
C ILE A 63 27.46 -5.91 41.16
N ASP A 64 28.03 -4.87 41.79
CA ASP A 64 27.78 -3.48 41.44
C ASP A 64 28.46 -3.16 40.09
N VAL A 65 29.67 -3.72 39.88
CA VAL A 65 30.37 -3.65 38.59
C VAL A 65 29.57 -4.36 37.50
N PHE A 66 29.14 -5.60 37.74
CA PHE A 66 28.38 -6.38 36.76
C PHE A 66 27.11 -5.64 36.32
N LYS A 67 26.30 -5.17 37.29
CA LYS A 67 25.09 -4.39 37.02
C LYS A 67 25.42 -3.12 36.24
N THR A 68 26.47 -2.40 36.62
CA THR A 68 26.87 -1.16 35.95
C THR A 68 27.23 -1.38 34.49
N ILE A 69 28.02 -2.42 34.18
CA ILE A 69 28.39 -2.76 32.80
C ILE A 69 27.16 -3.22 32.01
N LEU A 70 26.29 -4.06 32.59
CA LEU A 70 25.06 -4.55 31.94
C LEU A 70 24.09 -3.40 31.59
N ILE A 71 23.94 -2.43 32.49
CA ILE A 71 23.11 -1.24 32.25
C ILE A 71 23.70 -0.40 31.12
N ALA A 72 25.02 -0.20 31.11
CA ALA A 72 25.69 0.56 30.06
C ALA A 72 25.63 -0.14 28.69
N GLU A 73 25.78 -1.47 28.63
CA GLU A 73 25.64 -2.28 27.41
C GLU A 73 24.21 -2.22 26.85
N SER A 74 23.20 -2.20 27.73
CA SER A 74 21.79 -2.21 27.33
C SER A 74 21.30 -0.86 26.81
N TRP A 75 22.05 0.22 27.02
CA TRP A 75 21.68 1.57 26.61
C TRP A 75 21.73 1.72 25.08
N VAL A 76 20.64 2.18 24.46
CA VAL A 76 20.48 2.18 23.00
C VAL A 76 21.60 2.95 22.28
N PRO A 77 22.04 4.14 22.73
CA PRO A 77 23.20 4.84 22.17
C PRO A 77 24.52 4.06 22.20
N ASN A 78 24.66 3.03 23.05
CA ASN A 78 25.90 2.26 23.20
C ASN A 78 25.95 0.95 22.40
N ILE A 79 24.89 0.59 21.66
CA ILE A 79 24.77 -0.75 21.03
C ILE A 79 25.77 -0.97 19.87
N ASN A 80 26.28 0.07 19.23
CA ASN A 80 27.36 -0.06 18.23
C ASN A 80 28.71 -0.47 18.87
N HIS A 81 28.83 -0.42 20.20
CA HIS A 81 30.06 -0.73 20.93
C HIS A 81 30.04 -2.10 21.64
N PHE A 82 29.27 -3.08 21.16
CA PHE A 82 29.20 -4.44 21.74
C PHE A 82 30.56 -5.08 22.01
N ILE A 83 31.53 -4.86 21.14
CA ILE A 83 32.87 -5.43 21.29
C ILE A 83 33.59 -4.87 22.52
N LYS A 84 33.38 -3.59 22.86
CA LYS A 84 33.95 -2.96 24.05
C LYS A 84 33.34 -3.52 25.32
N PHE A 85 32.02 -3.70 25.36
CA PHE A 85 31.36 -4.34 26.52
C PHE A 85 31.73 -5.80 26.64
N SER A 86 31.86 -6.52 25.52
CA SER A 86 32.33 -7.91 25.51
C SER A 86 33.74 -8.04 26.11
N LEU A 87 34.63 -7.10 25.79
CA LEU A 87 35.96 -7.02 26.39
C LEU A 87 35.89 -6.72 27.89
N LEU A 88 35.05 -5.77 28.33
CA LEU A 88 34.87 -5.46 29.76
C LEU A 88 34.40 -6.66 30.57
N PHE A 89 33.43 -7.40 30.04
CA PHE A 89 32.92 -8.60 30.69
C PHE A 89 33.94 -9.73 30.73
N GLU A 90 34.69 -9.95 29.65
CA GLU A 90 35.79 -10.93 29.64
C GLU A 90 36.81 -10.60 30.74
N ILE A 91 37.22 -9.32 30.85
CA ILE A 91 38.12 -8.85 31.91
C ILE A 91 37.50 -9.11 33.29
N PHE A 92 36.24 -8.69 33.49
CA PHE A 92 35.52 -8.87 34.75
C PHE A 92 35.47 -10.34 35.21
N PHE A 93 35.19 -11.29 34.30
CA PHE A 93 35.11 -12.70 34.64
C PHE A 93 36.47 -13.34 34.97
N THR A 94 37.59 -12.79 34.47
CA THR A 94 38.94 -13.28 34.82
C THR A 94 39.40 -12.89 36.23
N ILE A 95 38.78 -11.88 36.84
CA ILE A 95 39.12 -11.44 38.20
C ILE A 95 38.48 -12.42 39.19
N SER A 96 39.26 -12.92 40.16
CA SER A 96 38.76 -13.83 41.20
C SER A 96 37.88 -13.06 42.20
N LYS A 97 36.88 -13.73 42.79
CA LYS A 97 35.94 -13.07 43.72
C LYS A 97 36.66 -12.41 44.90
N GLU A 98 37.77 -13.00 45.34
CA GLU A 98 38.58 -12.56 46.46
C GLU A 98 39.43 -11.30 46.16
N ASP A 99 39.63 -10.97 44.88
CA ASP A 99 40.47 -9.84 44.46
C ASP A 99 39.73 -8.48 44.48
N PHE A 100 38.43 -8.47 44.74
CA PHE A 100 37.62 -7.26 44.80
C PHE A 100 37.70 -6.60 46.18
N ILE A 101 37.96 -5.29 46.23
CA ILE A 101 38.17 -4.49 47.45
C ILE A 101 36.82 -4.10 48.10
N GLY A 102 35.73 -4.04 47.32
CA GLY A 102 34.36 -3.95 47.84
C GLY A 102 33.74 -2.54 47.92
N LYS A 103 34.28 -1.51 47.25
CA LYS A 103 33.60 -0.20 47.17
C LYS A 103 32.22 -0.35 46.50
N ARG A 104 31.18 0.24 47.08
CA ARG A 104 29.80 0.16 46.56
C ARG A 104 29.51 1.25 45.53
N ILE A 105 28.53 1.00 44.66
CA ILE A 105 27.94 2.00 43.75
C ILE A 105 26.49 2.20 44.20
N GLU A 106 26.24 3.23 45.00
CA GLU A 106 24.93 3.43 45.67
C GLU A 106 24.11 4.58 45.07
N SER A 107 24.74 5.49 44.33
CA SER A 107 24.08 6.61 43.66
C SER A 107 24.38 6.68 42.16
N TYR A 108 23.61 7.50 41.44
CA TYR A 108 23.85 7.75 40.02
C TYR A 108 25.20 8.45 39.78
N GLU A 109 25.65 9.30 40.70
CA GLU A 109 26.97 9.94 40.63
C GLU A 109 28.09 8.92 40.71
N ASP A 110 27.98 7.91 41.59
CA ASP A 110 28.95 6.81 41.66
C ASP A 110 28.99 6.00 40.36
N PHE A 111 27.81 5.70 39.80
CA PHE A 111 27.64 5.00 38.53
C PHE A 111 28.29 5.76 37.36
N SER A 112 27.95 7.04 37.23
CA SER A 112 28.50 7.93 36.19
C SER A 112 30.00 8.12 36.33
N PHE A 113 30.50 8.27 37.57
CA PHE A 113 31.94 8.39 37.84
C PHE A 113 32.70 7.11 37.46
N PHE A 114 32.16 5.94 37.78
CA PHE A 114 32.73 4.65 37.39
C PHE A 114 32.83 4.53 35.86
N LEU A 115 31.72 4.72 35.13
CA LEU A 115 31.70 4.62 33.68
C LEU A 115 32.61 5.64 33.00
N THR A 116 32.66 6.88 33.51
CA THR A 116 33.58 7.91 33.01
C THR A 116 35.04 7.47 33.08
N LYS A 117 35.44 6.76 34.15
CA LYS A 117 36.81 6.22 34.28
C LYS A 117 37.05 5.08 33.30
N VAL A 118 36.10 4.16 33.18
CA VAL A 118 36.21 2.98 32.31
C VAL A 118 36.24 3.39 30.83
N PHE A 119 35.33 4.24 30.38
CA PHE A 119 35.21 4.65 28.98
C PHE A 119 36.43 5.40 28.46
N LYS A 120 37.18 6.09 29.33
CA LYS A 120 38.44 6.76 28.97
C LYS A 120 39.59 5.80 28.61
N ILE A 121 39.52 4.54 29.04
CA ILE A 121 40.60 3.55 28.87
C ILE A 121 40.28 2.55 27.76
N LEU A 122 38.99 2.37 27.43
CA LEU A 122 38.56 1.42 26.42
C LEU A 122 39.25 1.65 25.07
N PRO A 123 39.78 0.59 24.43
CA PRO A 123 40.39 0.72 23.11
C PRO A 123 39.32 1.02 22.06
N HIS A 124 39.72 1.73 21.00
CA HIS A 124 38.90 1.94 19.81
C HIS A 124 39.43 1.06 18.67
N ASN A 125 38.57 0.21 18.10
CA ASN A 125 38.92 -0.64 16.97
C ASN A 125 37.96 -0.41 15.79
N PRO A 126 38.25 0.58 14.91
CA PRO A 126 37.36 0.96 13.82
C PRO A 126 36.96 -0.19 12.89
N MET A 127 37.86 -1.16 12.66
CA MET A 127 37.59 -2.30 11.75
C MET A 127 36.58 -3.31 12.30
N MET A 128 36.30 -3.26 13.61
CA MET A 128 35.39 -4.18 14.29
C MET A 128 34.14 -3.46 14.83
N GLU A 129 34.10 -2.13 14.69
CA GLU A 129 33.07 -1.22 15.18
C GLU A 129 32.37 -0.50 14.00
N ASP A 130 32.49 -1.02 12.77
CA ASP A 130 31.92 -0.45 11.54
C ASP A 130 30.46 -0.87 11.28
N PHE A 131 29.98 -1.91 11.95
CA PHE A 131 28.58 -2.32 11.94
C PHE A 131 27.75 -1.48 12.92
N TYR A 132 26.68 -0.88 12.41
CA TYR A 132 25.71 -0.11 13.20
C TYR A 132 24.39 -0.89 13.32
N PRO A 133 24.14 -1.55 14.46
CA PRO A 133 22.88 -2.23 14.70
C PRO A 133 21.72 -1.22 14.79
N VAL A 134 20.53 -1.63 14.34
CA VAL A 134 19.31 -0.83 14.51
C VAL A 134 19.02 -0.60 16.00
N GLY A 135 18.75 0.66 16.38
CA GLY A 135 18.37 1.08 17.73
C GLY A 135 16.97 0.65 18.18
N ASP A 136 16.68 -0.66 18.12
CA ASP A 136 15.38 -1.23 18.49
C ASP A 136 15.25 -1.45 20.01
N TRP A 137 14.06 -1.14 20.53
CA TRP A 137 13.62 -1.40 21.90
C TRP A 137 12.26 -2.13 21.92
N GLY A 138 12.13 -3.16 21.08
CA GLY A 138 10.98 -4.05 21.05
C GLY A 138 9.84 -3.60 20.16
N GLU A 139 10.12 -2.84 19.11
CA GLU A 139 9.19 -2.64 18.00
C GLU A 139 9.03 -3.91 17.15
N VAL A 140 10.03 -4.81 17.18
CA VAL A 140 9.92 -6.15 16.61
C VAL A 140 9.40 -7.14 17.65
N LYS A 141 8.47 -8.00 17.22
CA LYS A 141 7.96 -9.11 18.02
C LYS A 141 8.34 -10.47 17.42
N PHE A 142 8.30 -11.51 18.24
CA PHE A 142 8.49 -12.90 17.83
C PHE A 142 7.31 -13.75 18.32
N GLN A 143 6.63 -14.42 17.41
CA GLN A 143 5.53 -15.32 17.73
C GLN A 143 6.08 -16.69 18.17
N LEU A 144 5.77 -17.09 19.40
CA LEU A 144 6.05 -18.43 19.91
C LEU A 144 4.77 -19.01 20.53
N GLY A 145 4.11 -19.89 19.79
CA GLY A 145 2.76 -20.37 20.11
C GLY A 145 1.69 -19.29 19.89
N GLU A 146 0.71 -19.20 20.78
CA GLU A 146 -0.34 -18.17 20.73
C GLU A 146 0.06 -16.82 21.36
N LYS A 147 1.35 -16.65 21.71
CA LYS A 147 1.87 -15.42 22.31
C LYS A 147 2.94 -14.79 21.43
N SER A 148 2.88 -13.47 21.31
CA SER A 148 3.87 -12.62 20.69
C SER A 148 4.74 -11.98 21.77
N TYR A 149 6.06 -12.06 21.61
CA TYR A 149 7.04 -11.55 22.57
C TYR A 149 7.82 -10.40 21.94
N LYS A 150 7.95 -9.28 22.65
CA LYS A 150 8.87 -8.21 22.24
C LYS A 150 10.30 -8.72 22.38
N ILE A 151 11.11 -8.52 21.35
CA ILE A 151 12.51 -8.96 21.29
C ILE A 151 13.42 -7.80 20.93
N PHE A 152 14.71 -7.93 21.20
CA PHE A 152 15.68 -7.01 20.62
C PHE A 152 16.02 -7.43 19.19
N TYR A 153 15.89 -6.52 18.24
CA TYR A 153 16.35 -6.73 16.87
C TYR A 153 17.81 -6.28 16.69
N GLY A 154 18.17 -5.11 17.22
CA GLY A 154 19.54 -4.62 17.24
C GLY A 154 20.43 -5.49 18.10
N SER A 155 21.21 -6.37 17.50
CA SER A 155 22.15 -7.27 18.17
C SER A 155 23.48 -7.31 17.40
N PRO A 156 24.50 -8.04 17.87
CA PRO A 156 25.68 -8.31 17.07
C PRO A 156 25.41 -9.08 15.75
N LEU A 157 24.18 -9.57 15.53
CA LEU A 157 23.76 -10.30 14.33
C LEU A 157 23.03 -9.37 13.34
N SER A 158 23.30 -9.55 12.04
CA SER A 158 22.65 -8.79 10.97
C SER A 158 21.17 -9.16 10.75
N ASP A 159 20.70 -10.32 11.18
CA ASP A 159 19.28 -10.70 11.09
C ASP A 159 18.86 -11.53 12.30
N ASN A 160 18.69 -10.85 13.43
CA ASN A 160 18.35 -11.50 14.70
C ASN A 160 17.08 -12.36 14.60
N TYR A 161 16.08 -11.89 13.85
CA TYR A 161 14.82 -12.59 13.66
C TYR A 161 14.99 -13.88 12.84
N GLY A 162 15.75 -13.82 11.74
CA GLY A 162 16.08 -15.00 10.93
C GLY A 162 16.82 -16.07 11.75
N PHE A 163 17.74 -15.67 12.63
CA PHE A 163 18.40 -16.59 13.56
C PHE A 163 17.44 -17.20 14.58
N LEU A 164 16.56 -16.41 15.22
CA LEU A 164 15.55 -16.94 16.15
C LEU A 164 14.64 -17.98 15.48
N LYS A 165 14.14 -17.67 14.28
CA LYS A 165 13.23 -18.58 13.56
C LYS A 165 13.96 -19.79 12.98
N GLY A 166 15.20 -19.60 12.50
CA GLY A 166 16.09 -20.70 12.13
C GLY A 166 16.38 -21.64 13.30
N PHE A 167 16.58 -21.10 14.50
CA PHE A 167 16.80 -21.89 15.72
C PHE A 167 15.56 -22.72 16.08
N GLU A 168 14.37 -22.10 16.08
CA GLU A 168 13.11 -22.80 16.29
C GLU A 168 12.93 -23.97 15.30
N ILE A 169 13.20 -23.75 14.02
CA ILE A 169 13.08 -24.79 12.97
C ILE A 169 14.11 -25.91 13.19
N SER A 170 15.36 -25.56 13.49
CA SER A 170 16.45 -26.53 13.65
C SER A 170 16.30 -27.39 14.90
N TYR A 171 15.81 -26.83 16.00
CA TYR A 171 15.83 -27.47 17.32
C TYR A 171 14.45 -27.76 17.91
N LEU A 172 13.37 -27.68 17.12
CA LEU A 172 11.99 -27.93 17.59
C LEU A 172 11.80 -29.26 18.35
N SER A 173 12.57 -30.28 18.00
CA SER A 173 12.53 -31.61 18.64
C SER A 173 13.34 -31.71 19.94
N SER A 174 14.19 -30.73 20.27
CA SER A 174 15.00 -30.70 21.49
C SER A 174 14.29 -29.91 22.57
N THR A 175 13.80 -30.60 23.61
CA THR A 175 13.07 -29.97 24.72
C THR A 175 13.95 -28.95 25.45
N GLN A 176 15.21 -29.28 25.75
CA GLN A 176 16.11 -28.36 26.45
C GLN A 176 16.41 -27.11 25.62
N ALA A 177 16.70 -27.27 24.32
CA ALA A 177 16.96 -26.13 23.43
C ALA A 177 15.76 -25.18 23.35
N MET A 178 14.54 -25.72 23.26
CA MET A 178 13.32 -24.91 23.22
C MET A 178 12.98 -24.28 24.58
N GLU A 179 13.33 -24.91 25.71
CA GLU A 179 13.21 -24.31 27.04
C GLU A 179 14.17 -23.13 27.22
N ASP A 180 15.45 -23.30 26.86
CA ASP A 180 16.46 -22.23 26.92
C ASP A 180 16.10 -21.07 25.97
N PHE A 181 15.65 -21.39 24.74
CA PHE A 181 15.16 -20.41 23.75
C PHE A 181 13.97 -19.60 24.27
N LYS A 182 12.98 -20.27 24.85
CA LYS A 182 11.80 -19.59 25.41
C LYS A 182 12.20 -18.69 26.58
N GLN A 183 13.10 -19.13 27.44
CA GLN A 183 13.56 -18.36 28.60
C GLN A 183 14.26 -17.06 28.17
N ILE A 184 15.13 -17.09 27.15
CA ILE A 184 15.81 -15.87 26.70
C ILE A 184 14.83 -14.85 26.10
N ILE A 185 13.81 -15.31 25.36
CA ILE A 185 12.77 -14.44 24.78
C ILE A 185 11.87 -13.86 25.88
N GLU A 186 11.53 -14.66 26.89
CA GLU A 186 10.75 -14.19 28.05
C GLU A 186 11.48 -13.11 28.85
N ILE A 187 12.80 -13.25 29.03
CA ILE A 187 13.65 -12.26 29.71
C ILE A 187 13.68 -10.96 28.90
N GLN A 188 13.93 -11.02 27.59
CA GLN A 188 13.92 -9.82 26.74
C GLN A 188 12.55 -9.12 26.76
N ASN A 189 11.47 -9.88 26.60
CA ASN A 189 10.11 -9.33 26.66
C ASN A 189 9.80 -8.68 28.00
N SER A 190 10.25 -9.28 29.11
CA SER A 190 10.10 -8.71 30.45
C SER A 190 10.81 -7.37 30.57
N LEU A 191 12.07 -7.27 30.12
CA LEU A 191 12.84 -6.02 30.16
C LEU A 191 12.14 -4.92 29.38
N ILE A 192 11.87 -5.19 28.10
CA ILE A 192 11.26 -4.23 27.17
C ILE A 192 9.90 -3.75 27.70
N SER A 193 9.09 -4.65 28.26
CA SER A 193 7.76 -4.30 28.77
C SER A 193 7.81 -3.50 30.08
N THR A 194 8.91 -3.61 30.85
CA THR A 194 9.08 -2.91 32.13
C THR A 194 9.64 -1.50 31.92
N ILE A 195 10.57 -1.35 30.98
CA ILE A 195 11.29 -0.10 30.76
C ILE A 195 10.84 0.50 29.43
N ASN A 196 10.02 1.55 29.51
CA ASN A 196 9.71 2.36 28.34
C ASN A 196 10.81 3.41 28.13
N ILE A 197 11.57 3.28 27.03
CA ILE A 197 12.49 4.32 26.55
C ILE A 197 11.72 5.09 25.48
N LEU A 198 11.40 6.35 25.73
CA LEU A 198 10.99 7.24 24.64
C LEU A 198 12.19 7.29 23.69
N ALA A 199 12.01 6.90 22.43
CA ALA A 199 13.06 6.81 21.42
C ALA A 199 13.74 8.18 21.23
N GLU A 200 14.72 8.49 22.09
CA GLU A 200 15.71 9.51 21.83
C GLU A 200 16.50 9.00 20.63
N LYS A 201 16.49 9.80 19.57
CA LYS A 201 17.17 9.46 18.31
C LYS A 201 18.61 9.07 18.63
N ASN A 202 19.05 7.94 18.08
CA ASN A 202 20.47 7.72 17.86
C ASN A 202 20.92 8.82 16.90
N ASP A 203 21.56 9.86 17.43
CA ASP A 203 22.52 10.59 16.61
C ASP A 203 23.67 9.60 16.31
N GLU A 204 24.18 9.65 15.08
CA GLU A 204 25.30 8.80 14.61
C GLU A 204 26.62 9.18 15.30
N ASP A 205 26.61 9.46 16.60
CA ASP A 205 27.80 9.83 17.36
C ASP A 205 28.60 8.56 17.71
N GLU A 206 29.86 8.52 17.29
CA GLU A 206 30.80 7.39 17.48
C GLU A 206 31.24 7.19 18.95
N LYS A 207 30.55 7.77 19.94
CA LYS A 207 31.02 7.87 21.32
C LYS A 207 30.10 7.14 22.29
N LEU A 208 30.73 6.44 23.24
CA LEU A 208 30.06 5.87 24.39
C LEU A 208 29.39 6.95 25.24
N GLU A 209 28.11 6.73 25.55
CA GLU A 209 27.29 7.59 26.38
C GLU A 209 27.02 6.97 27.76
N ILE A 210 26.95 7.80 28.78
CA ILE A 210 26.54 7.37 30.12
C ILE A 210 25.01 7.34 30.15
N PRO A 211 24.38 6.21 30.50
CA PRO A 211 22.91 6.13 30.56
C PRO A 211 22.33 7.13 31.54
N THR A 212 21.10 7.60 31.28
CA THR A 212 20.42 8.58 32.14
C THR A 212 20.11 8.01 33.53
N ASP A 213 19.90 8.88 34.52
CA ASP A 213 19.50 8.52 35.88
C ASP A 213 18.18 7.74 35.91
N ILE A 214 17.19 8.15 35.11
CA ILE A 214 15.91 7.47 34.95
C ILE A 214 16.10 6.05 34.41
N PHE A 215 16.93 5.88 33.37
CA PHE A 215 17.20 4.56 32.80
C PHE A 215 17.93 3.66 33.78
N TRP A 216 18.96 4.19 34.46
CA TRP A 216 19.72 3.48 35.48
C TRP A 216 18.81 2.97 36.62
N LEU A 217 17.95 3.83 37.17
CA LEU A 217 17.01 3.45 38.24
C LEU A 217 16.05 2.33 37.82
N LYS A 218 15.45 2.45 36.63
CA LYS A 218 14.51 1.44 36.10
C LYS A 218 15.20 0.10 35.81
N MET A 219 16.42 0.13 35.28
CA MET A 219 17.20 -1.08 35.04
C MET A 219 17.60 -1.76 36.35
N MET A 220 18.04 -0.99 37.35
CA MET A 220 18.37 -1.54 38.66
C MET A 220 17.16 -2.24 39.29
N ASP A 221 15.98 -1.59 39.27
CA ASP A 221 14.74 -2.19 39.76
C ASP A 221 14.36 -3.46 38.99
N TRP A 222 14.48 -3.46 37.66
CA TRP A 222 14.21 -4.66 36.85
C TRP A 222 15.18 -5.80 37.18
N ILE A 223 16.49 -5.53 37.27
CA ILE A 223 17.51 -6.55 37.57
C ILE A 223 17.24 -7.18 38.95
N ASP A 224 16.92 -6.37 39.95
CA ASP A 224 16.70 -6.85 41.33
C ASP A 224 15.38 -7.62 41.50
N ASN A 225 14.38 -7.33 40.67
CA ASN A 225 13.08 -8.00 40.72
C ASN A 225 12.95 -9.19 39.75
N LEU A 226 13.87 -9.35 38.79
CA LEU A 226 13.84 -10.45 37.82
C LEU A 226 14.11 -11.80 38.50
N LYS A 227 13.22 -12.76 38.29
CA LYS A 227 13.35 -14.13 38.84
C LYS A 227 13.63 -15.13 37.72
N ILE A 228 14.89 -15.50 37.57
CA ILE A 228 15.33 -16.55 36.63
C ILE A 228 15.29 -17.91 37.34
N LYS A 229 14.56 -18.88 36.79
CA LYS A 229 14.41 -20.24 37.36
C LYS A 229 14.70 -21.29 36.30
N LYS A 230 15.44 -22.35 36.67
CA LYS A 230 15.85 -23.46 35.79
C LYS A 230 16.64 -22.96 34.57
N VAL A 231 17.96 -22.91 34.72
CA VAL A 231 18.89 -22.52 33.65
C VAL A 231 19.83 -23.68 33.36
N ASN A 232 20.20 -23.84 32.09
CA ASN A 232 21.24 -24.76 31.69
C ASN A 232 22.59 -24.31 32.27
N SER A 233 23.21 -25.15 33.11
CA SER A 233 24.45 -24.81 33.81
C SER A 233 25.61 -24.48 32.87
N ALA A 234 25.56 -24.96 31.63
CA ALA A 234 26.57 -24.68 30.62
C ALA A 234 26.43 -23.29 29.97
N LEU A 235 25.39 -22.53 30.30
CA LEU A 235 25.19 -21.12 29.89
C LEU A 235 25.48 -20.13 31.03
N ILE A 236 26.04 -20.61 32.15
CA ILE A 236 26.34 -19.81 33.34
C ILE A 236 27.85 -19.53 33.44
N VAL A 237 28.21 -18.30 33.76
CA VAL A 237 29.57 -17.89 34.10
C VAL A 237 29.70 -17.45 35.57
N LYS A 238 30.90 -17.64 36.12
CA LYS A 238 31.32 -17.18 37.46
C LYS A 238 32.64 -16.41 37.35
N ASN A 239 32.94 -15.59 38.35
CA ASN A 239 34.26 -14.95 38.48
C ASN A 239 35.37 -15.99 38.71
N GLY A 240 36.59 -15.66 38.28
CA GLY A 240 37.77 -16.54 38.39
C GLY A 240 37.96 -17.48 37.18
N ASN A 241 37.37 -17.16 36.02
CA ASN A 241 37.59 -17.91 34.80
C ASN A 241 39.05 -17.80 34.32
N THR A 242 39.60 -18.90 33.82
CA THR A 242 40.97 -18.93 33.30
C THR A 242 41.07 -18.17 31.98
N ARG A 243 42.06 -17.29 31.88
CA ARG A 243 42.36 -16.55 30.65
C ARG A 243 42.70 -17.50 29.49
N ASN A 244 42.13 -17.24 28.32
CA ASN A 244 42.44 -17.99 27.10
C ASN A 244 43.81 -17.54 26.52
N ASN A 245 44.54 -18.48 25.91
CA ASN A 245 45.85 -18.25 25.29
C ASN A 245 45.76 -17.57 23.91
N LYS A 246 44.56 -17.42 23.31
CA LYS A 246 44.33 -16.68 22.04
C LYS A 246 44.02 -15.20 22.26
N ASN A 247 44.25 -14.36 21.25
CA ASN A 247 43.91 -12.93 21.29
C ASN A 247 42.38 -12.73 21.40
N PHE A 248 41.94 -11.71 22.15
CA PHE A 248 40.51 -11.39 22.31
C PHE A 248 39.79 -11.17 20.98
N TYR A 249 40.34 -10.36 20.07
CA TYR A 249 39.68 -10.02 18.81
C TYR A 249 39.60 -11.23 17.88
N GLU A 250 40.60 -12.12 17.89
CA GLU A 250 40.54 -13.39 17.17
C GLU A 250 39.42 -14.28 17.69
N ARG A 251 39.32 -14.44 19.02
CA ARG A 251 38.23 -15.22 19.64
C ARG A 251 36.86 -14.59 19.38
N TYR A 252 36.77 -13.26 19.37
CA TYR A 252 35.52 -12.56 19.06
C TYR A 252 35.04 -12.89 17.64
N MET A 253 35.96 -12.89 16.66
CA MET A 253 35.66 -13.30 15.28
C MET A 253 35.35 -14.79 15.13
N GLU A 254 35.89 -15.63 16.02
CA GLU A 254 35.58 -17.07 16.12
C GLU A 254 34.32 -17.36 16.95
N ALA A 255 33.55 -16.34 17.37
CA ALA A 255 32.36 -16.48 18.24
C ALA A 255 32.63 -17.23 19.56
N ASP A 256 33.85 -17.13 20.11
CA ASP A 256 34.33 -17.82 21.31
C ASP A 256 34.49 -16.89 22.54
N VAL A 257 33.97 -15.66 22.45
CA VAL A 257 33.97 -14.69 23.56
C VAL A 257 32.61 -14.66 24.22
N ASN A 258 32.58 -14.64 25.55
CA ASN A 258 31.36 -14.57 26.35
C ASN A 258 30.25 -15.57 25.94
N PRO A 259 30.52 -16.90 25.88
CA PRO A 259 29.55 -17.90 25.45
C PRO A 259 28.53 -18.26 26.54
N TYR A 260 27.98 -17.25 27.22
CA TYR A 260 27.11 -17.39 28.39
C TYR A 260 25.89 -16.48 28.25
N CYS A 261 24.75 -16.90 28.82
CA CYS A 261 23.54 -16.06 28.92
C CYS A 261 23.29 -15.58 30.36
N TYR A 262 24.00 -16.15 31.33
CA TYR A 262 23.73 -15.96 32.75
C TYR A 262 25.01 -15.80 33.56
N PHE A 263 24.97 -14.95 34.58
CA PHE A 263 26.02 -14.78 35.59
C PHE A 263 25.51 -15.25 36.96
N GLU A 264 26.29 -16.09 37.65
CA GLU A 264 25.95 -16.55 38.99
C GLU A 264 26.83 -15.88 40.05
N TYR A 265 26.18 -15.25 41.03
CA TYR A 265 26.84 -14.64 42.19
C TYR A 265 26.03 -14.93 43.45
N GLU A 266 26.65 -15.55 44.46
CA GLU A 266 26.02 -15.87 45.76
C GLU A 266 24.69 -16.61 45.62
N GLU A 267 24.68 -17.67 44.80
CA GLU A 267 23.50 -18.51 44.49
C GLU A 267 22.36 -17.80 43.75
N MET A 268 22.55 -16.52 43.39
CA MET A 268 21.63 -15.74 42.56
C MET A 268 22.09 -15.75 41.11
N ILE A 269 21.13 -15.80 40.18
CA ILE A 269 21.38 -15.81 38.74
C ILE A 269 20.89 -14.51 38.12
N TYR A 270 21.78 -13.85 37.39
CA TYR A 270 21.52 -12.60 36.68
C TYR A 270 21.60 -12.81 35.17
N PRO A 271 20.79 -12.10 34.36
CA PRO A 271 20.90 -12.16 32.91
C PRO A 271 22.20 -11.48 32.46
N PHE A 272 22.83 -12.00 31.40
CA PHE A 272 24.11 -11.52 30.92
C PHE A 272 24.09 -11.33 29.40
N SER A 273 24.47 -10.13 28.92
CA SER A 273 24.53 -9.76 27.51
C SER A 273 23.24 -10.10 26.74
N LEU A 274 22.14 -9.43 27.12
CA LEU A 274 20.78 -9.73 26.66
C LEU A 274 20.60 -9.76 25.14
N ARG A 275 21.32 -8.87 24.43
CA ARG A 275 21.28 -8.77 22.97
C ARG A 275 22.11 -9.87 22.30
N ASN A 276 23.06 -10.48 23.00
CA ASN A 276 23.91 -11.58 22.51
C ASN A 276 23.34 -12.98 22.78
N HIS A 277 22.30 -13.11 23.62
CA HIS A 277 21.70 -14.40 24.02
C HIS A 277 21.48 -15.39 22.87
N ILE A 278 20.94 -14.92 21.75
CA ILE A 278 20.64 -15.77 20.59
C ILE A 278 21.90 -16.28 19.89
N ALA A 279 22.93 -15.45 19.71
CA ALA A 279 24.21 -15.89 19.16
C ALA A 279 24.83 -16.98 20.05
N VAL A 280 24.77 -16.81 21.37
CA VAL A 280 25.28 -17.78 22.35
C VAL A 280 24.55 -19.12 22.24
N ILE A 281 23.21 -19.15 22.25
CA ILE A 281 22.49 -20.43 22.17
C ILE A 281 22.65 -21.10 20.81
N VAL A 282 22.71 -20.33 19.72
CA VAL A 282 22.96 -20.86 18.38
C VAL A 282 24.29 -21.63 18.36
N GLU A 283 25.38 -21.02 18.80
CA GLU A 283 26.68 -21.68 18.81
C GLU A 283 26.74 -22.85 19.81
N HIS A 284 26.12 -22.70 20.97
CA HIS A 284 26.05 -23.76 21.98
C HIS A 284 25.45 -25.06 21.42
N TYR A 285 24.29 -24.95 20.78
CA TYR A 285 23.56 -26.10 20.25
C TYR A 285 24.12 -26.57 18.92
N TYR A 286 24.71 -25.67 18.11
CA TYR A 286 25.44 -26.05 16.91
C TYR A 286 26.60 -27.01 17.21
N MET A 287 27.35 -26.76 18.30
CA MET A 287 28.50 -27.57 18.68
C MET A 287 28.14 -28.91 19.38
N LYS A 288 26.97 -28.99 20.03
CA LYS A 288 26.60 -30.11 20.91
C LYS A 288 25.51 -31.03 20.36
N GLU A 289 24.59 -30.50 19.58
CA GLU A 289 23.47 -31.27 19.04
C GLU A 289 23.62 -31.45 17.52
N ASN A 290 23.54 -32.70 17.07
CA ASN A 290 23.50 -33.02 15.65
C ASN A 290 22.08 -33.46 15.27
N VAL A 291 21.26 -32.50 14.85
CA VAL A 291 19.90 -32.78 14.37
C VAL A 291 19.98 -33.23 12.92
N SER A 292 19.29 -34.32 12.57
CA SER A 292 19.32 -34.83 11.20
C SER A 292 18.66 -33.86 10.22
N SER A 293 19.23 -33.72 9.02
CA SER A 293 18.67 -32.91 7.93
C SER A 293 17.25 -33.38 7.54
N GLU A 294 16.90 -34.64 7.82
CA GLU A 294 15.55 -35.18 7.63
C GLU A 294 14.49 -34.53 8.54
N ILE A 295 14.81 -34.32 9.83
CA ILE A 295 13.89 -33.67 10.79
C ILE A 295 13.75 -32.19 10.43
N ILE A 296 14.87 -31.52 10.15
CA ILE A 296 14.88 -30.11 9.75
C ILE A 296 14.08 -29.93 8.45
N SER A 297 14.18 -30.86 7.49
CA SER A 297 13.39 -30.84 6.26
C SER A 297 11.87 -30.90 6.52
N LEU A 298 11.42 -31.68 7.50
CA LEU A 298 10.01 -31.72 7.91
C LEU A 298 9.58 -30.40 8.54
N ASN A 299 10.42 -29.80 9.40
CA ASN A 299 10.12 -28.52 10.03
C ASN A 299 10.08 -27.36 9.00
N ILE A 300 11.00 -27.35 8.03
CA ILE A 300 10.96 -26.43 6.88
C ILE A 300 9.68 -26.67 6.06
N SER A 301 9.21 -27.90 5.92
CA SER A 301 7.95 -28.21 5.24
C SER A 301 6.75 -27.52 5.89
N ASN A 302 6.70 -27.52 7.23
CA ASN A 302 5.66 -26.81 7.98
C ASN A 302 5.80 -25.29 7.81
N PHE A 303 7.01 -24.75 7.94
CA PHE A 303 7.27 -23.33 7.68
C PHE A 303 6.84 -22.89 6.26
N LEU A 304 7.08 -23.72 5.24
CA LEU A 304 6.64 -23.46 3.87
C LEU A 304 5.13 -23.48 3.73
N LYS A 305 4.44 -24.39 4.44
CA LYS A 305 2.98 -24.45 4.44
C LYS A 305 2.36 -23.17 4.98
N ASP A 306 2.98 -22.56 6.00
CA ASP A 306 2.49 -21.35 6.64
C ASP A 306 2.79 -20.07 5.84
N ASN A 307 3.77 -20.11 4.93
CA ASN A 307 4.24 -18.93 4.19
C ASN A 307 3.96 -18.97 2.68
N ILE A 308 3.68 -20.13 2.10
CA ILE A 308 3.42 -20.29 0.66
C ILE A 308 1.99 -20.80 0.47
N PRO A 309 1.04 -19.92 0.05
CA PRO A 309 -0.34 -20.32 -0.22
C PRO A 309 -0.37 -21.46 -1.25
N SER A 310 -1.15 -22.53 -1.05
CA SER A 310 -1.26 -23.65 -2.02
C SER A 310 0.10 -24.31 -2.39
N LEU A 311 0.85 -24.77 -1.39
CA LEU A 311 2.00 -25.66 -1.58
C LEU A 311 1.54 -26.94 -2.33
N LEU A 312 2.19 -27.30 -3.44
CA LEU A 312 1.79 -28.46 -4.26
C LEU A 312 1.99 -29.77 -3.50
N CYS A 313 3.12 -29.88 -2.82
CA CYS A 313 3.43 -31.02 -1.97
C CYS A 313 4.33 -30.57 -0.82
N GLY A 314 3.98 -30.97 0.40
CA GLY A 314 4.90 -30.98 1.54
C GLY A 314 6.02 -32.02 1.35
N SER A 315 6.68 -32.42 2.42
CA SER A 315 7.93 -33.19 2.30
C SER A 315 7.80 -34.51 1.49
N PHE A 316 8.77 -34.74 0.59
CA PHE A 316 8.75 -35.85 -0.37
C PHE A 316 10.16 -36.37 -0.73
N LYS A 317 10.22 -37.56 -1.35
CA LYS A 317 11.42 -38.16 -1.95
C LYS A 317 11.29 -38.27 -3.47
N VAL A 318 12.40 -38.20 -4.18
CA VAL A 318 12.46 -38.41 -5.63
C VAL A 318 12.69 -39.90 -5.92
N ARG A 319 11.93 -40.46 -6.86
CA ARG A 319 11.99 -41.89 -7.23
C ARG A 319 11.87 -42.12 -8.73
N ASN A 320 12.23 -43.32 -9.15
CA ASN A 320 11.72 -43.99 -10.36
C ASN A 320 11.31 -45.43 -10.00
N ASN A 321 10.97 -46.27 -10.97
CA ASN A 321 10.54 -47.64 -10.70
C ASN A 321 11.63 -48.53 -10.08
N SER A 322 12.90 -48.18 -10.27
CA SER A 322 14.05 -48.99 -9.80
C SER A 322 14.65 -48.51 -8.47
N LYS A 323 14.50 -47.22 -8.13
CA LYS A 323 15.21 -46.61 -7.01
C LYS A 323 14.43 -45.44 -6.42
N VAL A 324 14.44 -45.33 -5.10
CA VAL A 324 14.07 -44.12 -4.35
C VAL A 324 15.35 -43.48 -3.84
N LEU A 325 15.51 -42.17 -4.07
CA LEU A 325 16.66 -41.43 -3.52
C LEU A 325 16.46 -41.21 -2.01
N PRO A 326 17.54 -41.24 -1.22
CA PRO A 326 17.46 -41.07 0.22
C PRO A 326 17.22 -39.61 0.64
N TYR A 327 17.24 -38.64 -0.28
CA TYR A 327 17.17 -37.21 0.03
C TYR A 327 15.71 -36.74 0.23
N ASN A 328 15.43 -36.12 1.38
CA ASN A 328 14.13 -35.51 1.68
C ASN A 328 14.07 -34.07 1.13
N PHE A 329 13.10 -33.82 0.26
CA PHE A 329 12.74 -32.46 -0.14
C PHE A 329 11.76 -31.90 0.88
N CYS A 330 11.91 -30.63 1.23
CA CYS A 330 11.06 -29.93 2.20
C CYS A 330 9.69 -29.62 1.60
N GLY A 331 9.64 -29.30 0.30
CA GLY A 331 8.40 -29.02 -0.38
C GLY A 331 8.60 -28.63 -1.84
N ALA A 332 7.49 -28.61 -2.57
CA ALA A 332 7.44 -28.14 -3.95
C ALA A 332 6.24 -27.20 -4.16
N PHE A 333 6.46 -26.16 -4.97
CA PHE A 333 5.42 -25.26 -5.43
C PHE A 333 5.71 -24.75 -6.84
N GLN A 334 4.71 -24.10 -7.43
CA GLN A 334 4.81 -23.45 -8.74
C GLN A 334 4.50 -21.97 -8.60
N SER A 335 5.29 -21.15 -9.28
CA SER A 335 4.95 -19.77 -9.64
C SER A 335 4.30 -19.76 -11.02
N LYS A 336 3.98 -18.56 -11.55
CA LYS A 336 3.51 -18.38 -12.94
C LYS A 336 4.45 -19.00 -14.00
N SER A 337 5.75 -19.05 -13.74
CA SER A 337 6.75 -19.42 -14.77
C SER A 337 7.61 -20.64 -14.40
N ASN A 338 7.80 -20.93 -13.11
CA ASN A 338 8.79 -21.90 -12.66
C ASN A 338 8.20 -22.94 -11.69
N THR A 339 8.83 -24.12 -11.65
CA THR A 339 8.57 -25.13 -10.61
C THR A 339 9.76 -25.18 -9.65
N TYR A 340 9.49 -25.03 -8.35
CA TYR A 340 10.47 -24.94 -7.28
C TYR A 340 10.52 -26.21 -6.44
N PHE A 341 11.72 -26.76 -6.25
CA PHE A 341 11.99 -27.87 -5.35
C PHE A 341 12.94 -27.41 -4.26
N ILE A 342 12.51 -27.48 -3.00
CA ILE A 342 13.30 -27.08 -1.83
C ILE A 342 13.85 -28.32 -1.15
N ASN A 343 15.16 -28.33 -0.89
CA ASN A 343 15.83 -29.42 -0.21
C ASN A 343 16.75 -28.87 0.89
N CYS A 344 16.87 -29.61 1.99
CA CYS A 344 17.73 -29.26 3.10
C CYS A 344 19.00 -30.13 3.07
N LEU A 345 20.18 -29.52 3.19
CA LEU A 345 21.46 -30.21 3.21
C LEU A 345 22.26 -29.80 4.45
N SER A 346 22.83 -30.78 5.14
CA SER A 346 23.94 -30.53 6.08
C SER A 346 25.22 -30.14 5.35
N VAL A 347 26.18 -29.53 6.04
CA VAL A 347 27.51 -29.21 5.50
C VAL A 347 28.19 -30.47 4.93
N ASP A 348 28.06 -31.63 5.60
CA ASP A 348 28.66 -32.89 5.13
C ASP A 348 28.01 -33.37 3.82
N GLU A 349 26.70 -33.17 3.66
CA GLU A 349 25.98 -33.46 2.42
C GLU A 349 26.30 -32.44 1.31
N PHE A 350 26.47 -31.17 1.66
CA PHE A 350 26.89 -30.11 0.75
C PHE A 350 28.28 -30.39 0.16
N CYS A 351 29.24 -30.85 0.97
CA CYS A 351 30.55 -31.29 0.47
C CYS A 351 30.42 -32.42 -0.58
N ASN A 352 29.37 -33.22 -0.52
CA ASN A 352 29.06 -34.29 -1.47
C ASN A 352 28.03 -33.90 -2.54
N PHE A 353 27.70 -32.62 -2.68
CA PHE A 353 26.61 -32.12 -3.52
C PHE A 353 26.69 -32.59 -4.98
N GLN A 354 27.90 -32.67 -5.56
CA GLN A 354 28.06 -33.10 -6.94
C GLN A 354 27.54 -34.53 -7.17
N SER A 355 27.65 -35.42 -6.17
CA SER A 355 27.07 -36.76 -6.21
C SER A 355 25.54 -36.72 -6.12
N ILE A 356 24.99 -35.91 -5.21
CA ILE A 356 23.54 -35.71 -5.03
C ILE A 356 22.91 -35.24 -6.35
N LYS A 357 23.50 -34.20 -6.94
CA LYS A 357 23.11 -33.63 -8.23
C LYS A 357 23.13 -34.67 -9.36
N ASN A 358 24.21 -35.44 -9.49
CA ASN A 358 24.31 -36.47 -10.52
C ASN A 358 23.24 -37.55 -10.36
N ASN A 359 22.93 -37.95 -9.13
CA ASN A 359 21.86 -38.90 -8.83
C ASN A 359 20.47 -38.35 -9.21
N LEU A 360 20.18 -37.10 -8.84
CA LEU A 360 18.93 -36.42 -9.22
C LEU A 360 18.79 -36.33 -10.73
N LYS A 361 19.83 -35.85 -11.42
CA LYS A 361 19.85 -35.74 -12.89
C LYS A 361 19.67 -37.08 -13.58
N LYS A 362 20.26 -38.15 -13.05
CA LYS A 362 20.10 -39.51 -13.60
C LYS A 362 18.67 -40.00 -13.50
N ILE A 363 18.01 -39.81 -12.36
CA ILE A 363 16.63 -40.26 -12.15
C ILE A 363 15.63 -39.38 -12.88
N MET A 364 15.72 -38.05 -12.77
CA MET A 364 14.76 -37.12 -13.39
C MET A 364 14.84 -37.05 -14.92
N ASN A 365 15.78 -37.76 -15.54
CA ASN A 365 15.87 -37.93 -16.98
C ASN A 365 15.23 -39.24 -17.48
N THR A 366 14.79 -40.15 -16.61
CA THR A 366 14.02 -41.34 -17.01
C THR A 366 12.55 -40.98 -17.23
N SER A 367 11.79 -41.73 -18.03
CA SER A 367 10.38 -41.39 -18.30
C SER A 367 9.43 -41.66 -17.12
N ASP A 368 9.84 -42.55 -16.22
CA ASP A 368 9.11 -43.10 -15.08
C ASP A 368 9.42 -42.43 -13.73
N TRP A 369 10.18 -41.33 -13.74
CA TRP A 369 10.50 -40.62 -12.50
C TRP A 369 9.25 -39.95 -11.90
N GLY A 370 9.25 -39.78 -10.58
CA GLY A 370 8.21 -39.08 -9.85
C GLY A 370 8.61 -38.72 -8.43
N ILE A 371 7.68 -38.14 -7.69
CA ILE A 371 7.77 -37.81 -6.28
C ILE A 371 6.98 -38.82 -5.45
N GLN A 372 7.46 -39.09 -4.24
CA GLN A 372 6.83 -40.00 -3.28
C GLN A 372 6.72 -39.29 -1.93
N LYS A 373 5.51 -39.16 -1.37
CA LYS A 373 5.36 -38.64 0.01
C LYS A 373 6.10 -39.55 0.99
N ILE A 374 6.71 -38.98 2.03
CA ILE A 374 7.56 -39.74 2.98
C ILE A 374 6.83 -40.97 3.56
N TYR A 375 5.55 -40.86 3.86
CA TYR A 375 4.74 -41.92 4.47
C TYR A 375 3.91 -42.76 3.48
N SER A 376 4.13 -42.61 2.17
CA SER A 376 3.39 -43.32 1.14
C SER A 376 4.32 -44.06 0.19
N HIS A 377 3.88 -45.21 -0.33
CA HIS A 377 4.57 -45.92 -1.42
C HIS A 377 4.08 -45.49 -2.81
N LEU A 378 3.03 -44.67 -2.87
CA LEU A 378 2.45 -44.18 -4.12
C LEU A 378 3.33 -43.06 -4.70
N GLY A 379 3.79 -43.25 -5.93
CA GLY A 379 4.51 -42.25 -6.70
C GLY A 379 3.54 -41.40 -7.52
N LEU A 380 3.77 -40.08 -7.54
CA LEU A 380 3.09 -39.13 -8.41
C LEU A 380 4.11 -38.52 -9.36
N LYS A 381 3.78 -38.39 -10.64
CA LYS A 381 4.65 -37.68 -11.60
C LYS A 381 4.24 -36.20 -11.64
N PRO A 382 5.09 -35.27 -11.16
CA PRO A 382 4.74 -33.86 -11.21
C PRO A 382 4.80 -33.35 -12.65
N ARG A 383 3.92 -32.39 -12.97
CA ARG A 383 3.88 -31.68 -14.26
C ARG A 383 4.41 -30.27 -14.09
N GLY A 384 4.99 -29.71 -15.15
CA GLY A 384 5.40 -28.32 -15.19
C GLY A 384 4.19 -27.39 -15.22
N VAL A 385 4.45 -26.09 -15.10
CA VAL A 385 3.40 -25.06 -15.17
C VAL A 385 2.66 -25.10 -16.52
N ASP A 386 3.38 -25.45 -17.58
CA ASP A 386 2.88 -25.66 -18.95
C ASP A 386 2.24 -27.05 -19.17
N GLY A 387 2.08 -27.87 -18.13
CA GLY A 387 1.62 -29.25 -18.23
C GLY A 387 2.66 -30.23 -18.81
N SER A 388 3.86 -29.76 -19.16
CA SER A 388 4.90 -30.62 -19.72
C SER A 388 5.52 -31.56 -18.68
N ASP A 389 6.20 -32.60 -19.16
CA ASP A 389 7.03 -33.45 -18.31
C ASP A 389 8.19 -32.63 -17.73
N LEU A 390 8.28 -32.58 -16.40
CA LEU A 390 9.42 -31.97 -15.72
C LEU A 390 10.68 -32.81 -15.94
N LYS A 391 11.81 -32.11 -16.08
CA LYS A 391 13.16 -32.67 -16.13
C LYS A 391 14.05 -31.84 -15.22
N PHE A 392 15.21 -32.38 -14.83
CA PHE A 392 16.15 -31.70 -13.92
C PHE A 392 16.38 -30.21 -14.26
N ASN A 393 16.67 -29.88 -15.52
CA ASN A 393 16.98 -28.50 -15.94
C ASN A 393 15.75 -27.56 -15.95
N LYS A 394 14.53 -28.10 -15.95
CA LYS A 394 13.28 -27.30 -15.90
C LYS A 394 12.82 -27.02 -14.46
N ILE A 395 13.48 -27.59 -13.46
CA ILE A 395 13.16 -27.40 -12.04
C ILE A 395 14.19 -26.43 -11.46
N LYS A 396 13.70 -25.41 -10.76
CA LYS A 396 14.53 -24.50 -9.96
C LYS A 396 14.71 -25.12 -8.57
N PHE A 397 15.94 -25.48 -8.22
CA PHE A 397 16.29 -26.06 -6.94
C PHE A 397 16.82 -24.99 -5.99
N ILE A 398 16.28 -24.96 -4.77
CA ILE A 398 16.81 -24.17 -3.65
C ILE A 398 17.28 -25.15 -2.58
N PHE A 399 18.59 -25.18 -2.36
CA PHE A 399 19.22 -25.99 -1.33
C PHE A 399 19.50 -25.12 -0.10
N VAL A 400 18.80 -25.42 0.99
CA VAL A 400 18.92 -24.76 2.28
C VAL A 400 19.99 -25.49 3.10
N LEU A 401 20.99 -24.75 3.58
CA LEU A 401 22.02 -25.30 4.46
C LEU A 401 21.49 -25.35 5.89
N SER A 402 21.45 -26.56 6.48
CA SER A 402 20.83 -26.79 7.80
C SER A 402 21.67 -26.33 8.98
N ASP A 403 22.99 -26.18 8.79
CA ASP A 403 23.91 -25.73 9.84
C ASP A 403 23.62 -24.27 10.22
N LEU A 404 22.89 -24.05 11.32
CA LEU A 404 22.66 -22.73 11.90
C LEU A 404 23.86 -22.34 12.79
N THR A 405 24.63 -21.34 12.36
CA THR A 405 25.80 -20.82 13.09
C THR A 405 26.03 -19.35 12.73
N THR A 406 26.61 -18.59 13.65
CA THR A 406 27.08 -17.20 13.48
C THR A 406 28.47 -17.14 12.85
N LEU A 407 29.18 -18.27 12.73
CA LEU A 407 30.49 -18.34 12.10
C LEU A 407 30.39 -18.06 10.59
N SER A 408 31.24 -17.15 10.11
CA SER A 408 31.36 -16.85 8.69
C SER A 408 31.78 -18.08 7.88
N LYS A 409 30.87 -18.58 7.05
CA LYS A 409 31.15 -19.63 6.07
C LYS A 409 30.97 -19.06 4.67
N VAL A 410 32.08 -18.86 3.96
CA VAL A 410 32.02 -18.47 2.54
C VAL A 410 31.59 -19.68 1.71
N LEU A 411 30.45 -19.56 1.05
CA LEU A 411 29.92 -20.60 0.16
C LEU A 411 30.47 -20.39 -1.26
N ASP A 412 31.60 -21.03 -1.57
CA ASP A 412 32.16 -21.01 -2.92
C ASP A 412 31.50 -22.09 -3.80
N ALA A 413 30.29 -21.80 -4.29
CA ALA A 413 29.58 -22.67 -5.23
C ALA A 413 29.46 -21.99 -6.60
N LYS A 414 30.01 -22.60 -7.65
CA LYS A 414 29.70 -22.21 -9.03
C LYS A 414 28.22 -22.50 -9.30
N PHE A 415 27.43 -21.44 -9.44
CA PHE A 415 25.99 -21.53 -9.62
C PHE A 415 25.62 -21.99 -11.04
N GLU A 416 24.81 -23.04 -11.15
CA GLU A 416 24.03 -23.30 -12.36
C GLU A 416 22.74 -22.47 -12.31
N GLU A 417 22.19 -22.08 -13.46
CA GLU A 417 21.00 -21.23 -13.55
C GLU A 417 19.77 -21.78 -12.81
N ASN A 418 19.71 -23.09 -12.59
CA ASN A 418 18.58 -23.77 -11.95
C ASN A 418 18.88 -24.24 -10.51
N ILE A 419 20.00 -23.86 -9.91
CA ILE A 419 20.41 -24.29 -8.56
C ILE A 419 20.86 -23.09 -7.73
N LYS A 420 20.23 -22.88 -6.57
CA LYS A 420 20.60 -21.86 -5.58
C LYS A 420 20.92 -22.48 -4.23
N PHE A 421 21.87 -21.89 -3.51
CA PHE A 421 22.23 -22.25 -2.13
C PHE A 421 21.96 -21.07 -1.23
N ILE A 422 21.41 -21.34 -0.07
CA ILE A 422 21.02 -20.32 0.90
C ILE A 422 21.17 -20.87 2.32
N THR A 423 21.56 -20.02 3.27
CA THR A 423 21.60 -20.39 4.69
C THR A 423 20.17 -20.53 5.24
N ILE A 424 19.96 -21.28 6.32
CA ILE A 424 18.62 -21.43 6.88
C ILE A 424 18.03 -20.10 7.39
N TYR A 425 18.85 -19.19 7.95
CA TYR A 425 18.36 -17.89 8.44
C TYR A 425 17.98 -16.96 7.28
N ASP A 426 18.81 -16.85 6.22
CA ASP A 426 18.45 -16.08 5.02
C ASP A 426 17.21 -16.67 4.35
N PHE A 427 17.13 -18.00 4.25
CA PHE A 427 15.99 -18.68 3.63
C PHE A 427 14.70 -18.35 4.34
N VAL A 428 14.71 -18.45 5.68
CA VAL A 428 13.55 -18.10 6.48
C VAL A 428 13.19 -16.64 6.26
N SER A 429 14.15 -15.72 6.34
CA SER A 429 13.86 -14.29 6.19
C SER A 429 13.36 -13.89 4.81
N ILE A 430 13.87 -14.51 3.73
CA ILE A 430 13.40 -14.26 2.37
C ILE A 430 12.00 -14.84 2.16
N ILE A 431 11.78 -16.13 2.45
CA ILE A 431 10.45 -16.76 2.31
C ILE A 431 9.42 -16.06 3.19
N ASP A 432 9.83 -15.60 4.36
CA ASP A 432 8.99 -14.85 5.27
C ASP A 432 8.62 -13.44 4.76
N SER A 433 9.38 -12.90 3.82
CA SER A 433 9.17 -11.54 3.28
C SER A 433 8.54 -11.54 1.88
N LEU A 434 8.31 -12.71 1.27
CA LEU A 434 7.63 -12.82 -0.03
C LEU A 434 6.19 -12.29 0.05
N GLU A 435 5.83 -11.42 -0.89
CA GLU A 435 4.44 -10.98 -1.11
C GLU A 435 3.65 -11.96 -1.98
N SER A 436 4.33 -12.65 -2.88
CA SER A 436 3.73 -13.65 -3.77
C SER A 436 4.78 -14.71 -4.17
N LYS A 437 4.34 -15.78 -4.84
CA LYS A 437 5.27 -16.79 -5.36
C LYS A 437 6.07 -16.26 -6.54
N GLU A 438 5.49 -15.32 -7.29
CA GLU A 438 6.06 -14.65 -8.45
C GLU A 438 7.21 -13.72 -8.05
N ASP A 439 7.18 -13.17 -6.83
CA ASP A 439 8.27 -12.35 -6.26
C ASP A 439 9.61 -13.11 -6.24
N LEU A 440 9.57 -14.43 -6.04
CA LEU A 440 10.76 -15.28 -6.10
C LEU A 440 11.33 -15.44 -7.52
N ASP A 441 10.46 -15.48 -8.55
CA ASP A 441 10.91 -15.48 -9.95
C ASP A 441 11.69 -14.18 -10.23
N GLY A 442 11.08 -13.04 -9.87
CA GLY A 442 11.69 -11.73 -10.04
C GLY A 442 13.01 -11.59 -9.30
N PHE A 443 13.10 -12.10 -8.07
CA PHE A 443 14.35 -12.07 -7.30
C PHE A 443 15.45 -12.95 -7.92
N ILE A 444 15.11 -14.14 -8.42
CA ILE A 444 16.11 -15.00 -9.08
C ILE A 444 16.62 -14.35 -10.37
N ASP A 445 15.74 -13.75 -11.16
CA ASP A 445 16.12 -13.06 -12.38
C ASP A 445 16.99 -11.84 -12.08
N PHE A 446 16.61 -11.05 -11.08
CA PHE A 446 17.41 -9.94 -10.55
C PHE A 446 18.81 -10.39 -10.10
N HIS A 447 18.86 -11.44 -9.29
CA HIS A 447 20.11 -11.99 -8.77
C HIS A 447 21.00 -12.51 -9.91
N ASN A 448 20.45 -13.25 -10.88
CA ASN A 448 21.20 -13.71 -12.03
C ASN A 448 21.75 -12.56 -12.88
N LEU A 449 20.95 -11.49 -13.05
CA LEU A 449 21.32 -10.32 -13.83
C LEU A 449 22.44 -9.50 -13.17
N TYR A 450 22.39 -9.33 -11.85
CA TYR A 450 23.28 -8.41 -11.14
C TYR A 450 24.45 -9.07 -10.41
N THR A 451 24.41 -10.36 -10.08
CA THR A 451 25.54 -11.07 -9.46
C THR A 451 26.89 -10.88 -10.19
N PRO A 452 26.96 -10.80 -11.54
CA PRO A 452 28.22 -10.48 -12.22
C PRO A 452 28.74 -9.06 -11.98
N LYS A 453 27.89 -8.13 -11.53
CA LYS A 453 28.16 -6.70 -11.32
C LYS A 453 28.16 -6.30 -9.84
N THR A 454 27.72 -7.16 -8.93
CA THR A 454 27.57 -6.88 -7.49
C THR A 454 28.32 -7.90 -6.65
N LEU A 455 28.71 -7.52 -5.43
CA LEU A 455 29.36 -8.40 -4.47
C LEU A 455 28.36 -9.14 -3.57
N PHE A 456 27.30 -9.73 -4.14
CA PHE A 456 26.39 -10.56 -3.35
C PHE A 456 27.11 -11.85 -2.94
N LEU A 457 27.30 -12.06 -1.64
CA LEU A 457 27.85 -13.30 -1.09
C LEU A 457 26.77 -14.39 -1.12
N GLY A 458 26.54 -14.98 -2.31
CA GLY A 458 25.52 -16.01 -2.52
C GLY A 458 24.10 -15.46 -2.67
N PHE A 459 23.10 -16.34 -2.53
CA PHE A 459 21.68 -15.99 -2.61
C PHE A 459 21.18 -15.66 -1.18
N ASN A 460 21.24 -14.37 -0.80
CA ASN A 460 21.12 -13.92 0.58
C ASN A 460 20.10 -12.77 0.77
N LEU A 461 19.89 -12.36 2.02
CA LEU A 461 18.94 -11.31 2.38
C LEU A 461 19.31 -9.91 1.84
N ASP A 462 20.58 -9.53 1.78
CA ASP A 462 21.00 -8.24 1.21
C ASP A 462 20.67 -8.11 -0.29
N GLY A 463 20.85 -9.22 -1.03
CA GLY A 463 20.44 -9.30 -2.42
C GLY A 463 18.94 -9.14 -2.57
N TYR A 464 18.15 -9.75 -1.67
CA TYR A 464 16.70 -9.61 -1.66
C TYR A 464 16.25 -8.19 -1.27
N ALA A 465 16.87 -7.59 -0.27
CA ALA A 465 16.63 -6.20 0.12
C ALA A 465 16.93 -5.24 -1.05
N SER A 466 18.04 -5.46 -1.77
CA SER A 466 18.39 -4.70 -2.97
C SER A 466 17.35 -4.88 -4.09
N TYR A 467 16.84 -6.10 -4.29
CA TYR A 467 15.74 -6.38 -5.22
C TYR A 467 14.48 -5.59 -4.85
N ARG A 468 14.06 -5.64 -3.59
CA ARG A 468 12.86 -4.96 -3.10
C ARG A 468 12.99 -3.43 -3.17
N ALA A 469 14.11 -2.88 -2.72
CA ALA A 469 14.35 -1.43 -2.73
C ALA A 469 14.47 -0.85 -4.15
N SER A 470 15.00 -1.62 -5.10
CA SER A 470 15.16 -1.19 -6.49
C SER A 470 13.94 -1.50 -7.37
N TYR A 471 12.92 -2.18 -6.83
CA TYR A 471 11.81 -2.78 -7.59
C TYR A 471 12.31 -3.71 -8.71
N GLY A 472 13.40 -4.43 -8.47
CA GLY A 472 14.01 -5.36 -9.43
C GLY A 472 14.87 -4.74 -10.53
N LEU A 473 15.24 -3.46 -10.41
CA LEU A 473 16.07 -2.77 -11.41
C LEU A 473 17.07 -1.79 -10.75
N LEU A 474 18.34 -2.20 -10.61
CA LEU A 474 19.42 -1.34 -10.09
C LEU A 474 19.89 -0.29 -11.11
N GLU A 475 19.79 -0.60 -12.39
CA GLU A 475 20.19 0.30 -13.47
C GLU A 475 18.93 0.81 -14.17
N ASP A 476 18.29 1.84 -13.62
CA ASP A 476 17.06 2.44 -14.16
C ASP A 476 17.32 3.60 -15.16
N GLY A 477 18.58 4.04 -15.30
CA GLY A 477 19.03 4.99 -16.30
C GLY A 477 19.63 4.39 -17.58
N ALA A 478 20.19 5.25 -18.43
CA ALA A 478 20.86 4.91 -19.69
C ALA A 478 22.38 4.64 -19.55
N VAL A 479 22.87 4.56 -18.31
CA VAL A 479 24.26 4.26 -17.97
C VAL A 479 24.35 2.80 -17.51
N ASN A 480 25.30 2.06 -18.08
CA ASN A 480 25.63 0.70 -17.66
C ASN A 480 26.84 0.73 -16.75
N PHE A 481 26.72 0.16 -15.56
CA PHE A 481 27.80 0.04 -14.60
C PHE A 481 28.48 -1.33 -14.73
N ASN A 482 29.80 -1.34 -14.56
CA ASN A 482 30.59 -2.58 -14.52
C ASN A 482 30.64 -3.18 -13.11
N LEU A 483 30.50 -2.34 -12.09
CA LEU A 483 30.50 -2.71 -10.69
C LEU A 483 29.49 -1.81 -9.96
N ILE A 484 28.61 -2.43 -9.18
CA ILE A 484 27.59 -1.78 -8.37
C ILE A 484 27.85 -2.21 -6.92
N HIS A 485 28.19 -1.25 -6.08
CA HIS A 485 28.32 -1.47 -4.65
C HIS A 485 26.96 -1.25 -4.00
N THR A 486 26.35 -2.33 -3.51
CA THR A 486 25.19 -2.26 -2.63
C THR A 486 25.66 -2.26 -1.18
N ASP A 487 24.85 -1.66 -0.30
CA ASP A 487 25.07 -1.73 1.14
C ASP A 487 24.98 -3.19 1.62
N THR A 488 26.05 -3.68 2.25
CA THR A 488 26.19 -5.05 2.79
C THR A 488 25.43 -5.27 4.10
N HIS A 489 24.71 -4.24 4.59
CA HIS A 489 23.81 -4.32 5.74
C HIS A 489 22.38 -3.89 5.38
N SER A 490 22.07 -3.78 4.08
CA SER A 490 20.72 -3.44 3.61
C SER A 490 19.67 -4.47 4.02
N GLY A 491 20.05 -5.75 4.11
CA GLY A 491 19.20 -6.84 4.61
C GLY A 491 18.75 -6.63 6.04
N HIS A 492 19.65 -6.18 6.92
CA HIS A 492 19.37 -5.88 8.33
C HIS A 492 18.26 -4.84 8.46
N HIS A 493 18.41 -3.71 7.77
CA HIS A 493 17.48 -2.58 7.80
C HIS A 493 16.15 -2.91 7.12
N PHE A 494 16.20 -3.58 5.96
CA PHE A 494 15.01 -4.03 5.24
C PHE A 494 14.16 -4.94 6.11
N LYS A 495 14.77 -5.95 6.73
CA LYS A 495 14.04 -6.92 7.55
C LYS A 495 13.52 -6.29 8.84
N TYR A 496 14.27 -5.38 9.47
CA TYR A 496 13.72 -4.59 10.59
C TYR A 496 12.47 -3.82 10.19
N LYS A 497 12.53 -3.04 9.10
CA LYS A 497 11.41 -2.23 8.61
C LYS A 497 10.19 -3.11 8.30
N SER A 498 10.41 -4.21 7.57
CA SER A 498 9.36 -5.17 7.23
C SER A 498 8.71 -5.79 8.46
N LEU A 499 9.50 -6.19 9.46
CA LEU A 499 8.97 -6.77 10.70
C LEU A 499 8.25 -5.75 11.56
N LYS A 500 8.78 -4.52 11.65
CA LYS A 500 8.14 -3.40 12.37
C LYS A 500 6.76 -3.11 11.78
N GLU A 501 6.64 -3.02 10.47
CA GLU A 501 5.36 -2.85 9.77
C GLU A 501 4.43 -4.05 10.00
N MET A 502 4.97 -5.29 9.92
CA MET A 502 4.19 -6.51 10.12
C MET A 502 3.62 -6.66 11.54
N TYR A 503 4.35 -6.17 12.56
CA TYR A 503 4.02 -6.34 13.98
C TYR A 503 3.45 -5.10 14.67
N ALA A 504 3.42 -3.94 14.01
CA ALA A 504 3.02 -2.65 14.59
C ALA A 504 1.71 -2.76 15.40
N ASP A 505 0.70 -3.39 14.81
CA ASP A 505 -0.65 -3.48 15.38
C ASP A 505 -0.97 -4.87 15.94
N LEU A 506 0.02 -5.79 15.93
CA LEU A 506 -0.21 -7.17 16.32
C LEU A 506 -0.32 -7.28 17.85
N SER A 507 -1.42 -7.85 18.32
CA SER A 507 -1.65 -8.13 19.73
C SER A 507 -0.59 -9.07 20.33
N ASP A 508 -0.31 -8.92 21.64
CA ASP A 508 0.57 -9.82 22.39
C ASP A 508 0.00 -11.24 22.49
N TYR A 509 -1.31 -11.39 22.33
CA TYR A 509 -2.00 -12.68 22.22
C TYR A 509 -2.68 -12.82 20.86
N LEU A 510 -2.49 -13.97 20.22
CA LEU A 510 -3.00 -14.29 18.89
C LEU A 510 -4.14 -15.31 18.96
N PRO A 511 -5.01 -15.37 17.93
CA PRO A 511 -6.17 -16.26 17.98
C PRO A 511 -5.80 -17.75 17.91
N ASN A 512 -4.67 -18.10 17.30
CA ASN A 512 -4.16 -19.48 17.24
C ASN A 512 -2.63 -19.50 17.03
N SER A 513 -2.03 -20.68 17.17
CA SER A 513 -0.61 -20.96 16.91
C SER A 513 -0.33 -21.48 15.50
N ASP A 514 -1.36 -21.94 14.80
CA ASP A 514 -1.23 -22.70 13.55
C ASP A 514 -1.21 -21.79 12.31
N SER A 515 -1.38 -20.48 12.50
CA SER A 515 -1.36 -19.49 11.44
C SER A 515 -0.35 -18.41 11.77
N LYS A 516 0.39 -18.00 10.73
CA LYS A 516 1.14 -16.75 10.77
C LYS A 516 0.19 -15.61 10.45
N TRP A 517 0.01 -14.69 11.39
CA TRP A 517 -0.90 -13.55 11.27
C TRP A 517 -0.18 -12.31 10.76
N ILE A 518 -0.81 -11.58 9.85
CA ILE A 518 -0.36 -10.28 9.34
C ILE A 518 -1.45 -9.23 9.61
N SER A 519 -1.05 -8.02 10.01
CA SER A 519 -1.98 -6.88 10.12
C SER A 519 -2.48 -6.48 8.74
N LYS A 520 -3.81 -6.31 8.60
CA LYS A 520 -4.46 -5.82 7.37
C LYS A 520 -4.95 -4.39 7.53
N SER A 521 -5.51 -4.05 8.69
CA SER A 521 -6.04 -2.73 8.99
C SER A 521 -6.33 -2.56 10.48
N GLU A 522 -6.29 -1.31 10.94
CA GLU A 522 -6.69 -0.89 12.28
C GLU A 522 -7.61 0.33 12.20
N TYR A 523 -8.61 0.41 13.08
CA TYR A 523 -9.29 1.66 13.40
C TYR A 523 -9.92 1.58 14.79
N ASP A 524 -9.95 2.69 15.53
CA ASP A 524 -10.60 2.79 16.85
C ASP A 524 -10.32 1.59 17.79
N ASN A 525 -9.08 1.10 17.87
CA ASN A 525 -8.66 -0.11 18.62
C ASN A 525 -9.34 -1.43 18.18
N ASN A 526 -9.86 -1.50 16.96
CA ASN A 526 -10.22 -2.72 16.26
C ASN A 526 -9.10 -3.10 15.31
N TYR A 527 -8.66 -4.36 15.40
CA TYR A 527 -7.53 -4.88 14.66
C TYR A 527 -7.98 -6.01 13.75
N CYS A 528 -7.71 -5.89 12.45
CA CYS A 528 -7.96 -6.95 11.47
C CYS A 528 -6.64 -7.67 11.15
N PHE A 529 -6.60 -8.98 11.41
CA PHE A 529 -5.48 -9.82 11.01
C PHE A 529 -5.92 -10.84 9.96
N LEU A 530 -5.04 -11.09 8.99
CA LEU A 530 -5.21 -12.12 7.97
C LEU A 530 -4.16 -13.20 8.17
N ALA A 531 -4.51 -14.47 8.00
CA ALA A 531 -3.53 -15.51 7.92
C ALA A 531 -2.73 -15.35 6.62
N LYS A 532 -1.39 -15.46 6.69
CA LYS A 532 -0.50 -15.26 5.52
C LYS A 532 -0.77 -16.25 4.37
N ASP A 533 -1.34 -17.41 4.68
CA ASP A 533 -1.79 -18.41 3.70
C ASP A 533 -3.18 -18.10 3.09
N PHE A 534 -3.79 -16.97 3.46
CA PHE A 534 -5.13 -16.51 3.09
C PHE A 534 -6.26 -17.45 3.51
N SER A 535 -6.02 -18.33 4.50
CA SER A 535 -7.02 -19.31 4.93
C SER A 535 -8.04 -18.76 5.93
N SER A 536 -7.68 -17.71 6.69
CA SER A 536 -8.50 -17.19 7.79
C SER A 536 -8.34 -15.69 7.96
N LEU A 537 -9.38 -15.04 8.48
CA LEU A 537 -9.43 -13.62 8.85
C LEU A 537 -9.94 -13.49 10.28
N VAL A 538 -9.43 -12.53 11.04
CA VAL A 538 -9.86 -12.26 12.40
C VAL A 538 -10.02 -10.76 12.62
N TRP A 539 -11.10 -10.38 13.30
CA TRP A 539 -11.28 -9.04 13.86
C TRP A 539 -11.13 -9.12 15.37
N SER A 540 -10.37 -8.20 15.96
CA SER A 540 -9.98 -8.25 17.38
C SER A 540 -10.17 -6.91 18.07
N SER A 541 -10.49 -6.94 19.35
CA SER A 541 -10.60 -5.74 20.19
C SER A 541 -9.79 -5.89 21.47
N LEU A 542 -9.12 -4.81 21.86
CA LEU A 542 -8.30 -4.75 23.08
C LEU A 542 -9.04 -4.01 24.21
N ILE A 543 -9.43 -4.76 25.23
CA ILE A 543 -10.04 -4.23 26.46
C ILE A 543 -9.01 -4.35 27.57
N ASP A 544 -8.39 -3.22 27.91
CA ASP A 544 -7.29 -3.13 28.87
C ASP A 544 -6.19 -4.16 28.59
N ASN A 545 -6.12 -5.24 29.38
CA ASN A 545 -5.12 -6.30 29.24
C ASN A 545 -5.69 -7.61 28.67
N TYR A 546 -6.85 -7.55 28.01
CA TYR A 546 -7.58 -8.70 27.46
C TYR A 546 -7.83 -8.50 25.97
N VAL A 547 -7.69 -9.56 25.20
CA VAL A 547 -7.89 -9.54 23.75
C VAL A 547 -9.04 -10.46 23.42
N ILE A 548 -10.02 -9.94 22.67
CA ILE A 548 -11.17 -10.70 22.19
C ILE A 548 -11.07 -10.77 20.67
N HIS A 549 -11.05 -11.98 20.13
CA HIS A 549 -10.91 -12.27 18.71
C HIS A 549 -12.18 -12.90 18.13
N PHE A 550 -12.58 -12.46 16.94
CA PHE A 550 -13.65 -13.02 16.12
C PHE A 550 -13.05 -13.59 14.85
N LEU A 551 -12.83 -14.90 14.84
CA LEU A 551 -12.08 -15.63 13.83
C LEU A 551 -13.03 -16.29 12.82
N PHE A 552 -12.82 -16.00 11.55
CA PHE A 552 -13.50 -16.62 10.41
C PHE A 552 -12.50 -17.38 9.53
N ASP A 553 -12.80 -18.65 9.24
CA ASP A 553 -11.99 -19.54 8.38
C ASP A 553 -12.67 -19.71 7.03
N PHE A 554 -12.03 -19.23 5.97
CA PHE A 554 -12.57 -19.25 4.61
C PHE A 554 -12.76 -20.68 4.08
N ARG A 555 -12.05 -21.68 4.61
CA ARG A 555 -12.14 -23.08 4.16
C ARG A 555 -13.47 -23.75 4.52
N ILE A 556 -14.23 -23.14 5.42
CA ILE A 556 -15.53 -23.64 5.88
C ILE A 556 -16.66 -23.22 4.92
N VAL A 557 -16.41 -22.22 4.06
CA VAL A 557 -17.34 -21.82 3.02
C VAL A 557 -17.10 -22.69 1.79
N ASP A 558 -18.09 -23.51 1.42
CA ASP A 558 -18.07 -24.24 0.15
C ASP A 558 -18.07 -23.24 -1.02
N LYS A 559 -17.32 -23.55 -2.09
CA LYS A 559 -17.24 -22.73 -3.32
C LYS A 559 -18.60 -22.53 -3.98
N ASN A 560 -19.59 -23.36 -3.64
CA ASN A 560 -20.96 -23.30 -4.15
C ASN A 560 -21.89 -22.36 -3.36
N ILE A 561 -21.42 -21.73 -2.28
CA ILE A 561 -22.22 -20.81 -1.46
C ILE A 561 -22.29 -19.44 -2.14
N VAL A 562 -23.48 -18.82 -2.15
CA VAL A 562 -23.71 -17.46 -2.66
C VAL A 562 -22.78 -16.47 -1.96
N GLU A 563 -22.15 -15.58 -2.75
CA GLU A 563 -21.16 -14.56 -2.34
C GLU A 563 -21.60 -13.70 -1.15
N LEU A 564 -22.91 -13.56 -0.93
CA LEU A 564 -23.48 -12.82 0.18
C LEU A 564 -23.14 -13.41 1.56
N ASN A 565 -23.04 -14.74 1.70
CA ASN A 565 -22.81 -15.36 3.02
C ASN A 565 -21.42 -15.01 3.60
N PRO A 566 -20.30 -15.16 2.84
CA PRO A 566 -18.99 -14.69 3.29
C PRO A 566 -18.95 -13.20 3.64
N LYS A 567 -19.61 -12.33 2.84
CA LYS A 567 -19.67 -10.89 3.10
C LYS A 567 -20.35 -10.59 4.46
N VAL A 568 -21.44 -11.28 4.79
CA VAL A 568 -22.12 -11.12 6.09
C VAL A 568 -21.28 -11.67 7.25
N LEU A 569 -20.56 -12.77 7.05
CA LEU A 569 -19.66 -13.35 8.06
C LEU A 569 -18.51 -12.39 8.43
N GLU A 570 -17.86 -11.81 7.42
CA GLU A 570 -16.80 -10.83 7.63
C GLU A 570 -17.33 -9.58 8.36
N LEU A 571 -18.47 -9.03 7.90
CA LEU A 571 -19.11 -7.88 8.53
C LEU A 571 -19.55 -8.16 9.98
N PHE A 572 -20.00 -9.38 10.29
CA PHE A 572 -20.30 -9.78 11.66
C PHE A 572 -19.06 -9.78 12.54
N CYS A 573 -17.94 -10.33 12.07
CA CYS A 573 -16.69 -10.34 12.83
C CYS A 573 -16.23 -8.91 13.14
N GLU A 574 -16.29 -8.02 12.14
CA GLU A 574 -15.98 -6.61 12.29
C GLU A 574 -16.93 -5.92 13.28
N ALA A 575 -18.24 -6.08 13.11
CA ALA A 575 -19.25 -5.49 13.98
C ALA A 575 -19.14 -5.99 15.43
N ALA A 576 -18.79 -7.25 15.63
CA ALA A 576 -18.56 -7.81 16.95
C ALA A 576 -17.31 -7.21 17.60
N ALA A 577 -16.20 -7.04 16.88
CA ALA A 577 -15.05 -6.31 17.39
C ALA A 577 -15.42 -4.85 17.74
N ASP A 578 -16.00 -4.11 16.81
CA ASP A 578 -16.39 -2.71 17.04
C ASP A 578 -17.35 -2.58 18.23
N ALA A 579 -18.30 -3.51 18.40
CA ALA A 579 -19.21 -3.52 19.54
C ALA A 579 -18.51 -3.51 20.90
N PHE A 580 -17.42 -4.29 21.04
CA PHE A 580 -16.60 -4.34 22.25
C PHE A 580 -15.68 -3.12 22.38
N SER A 581 -15.03 -2.69 21.29
CA SER A 581 -14.12 -1.55 21.34
C SER A 581 -14.84 -0.25 21.73
N GLN A 582 -15.98 0.06 21.09
CA GLN A 582 -16.75 1.28 21.38
C GLN A 582 -17.29 1.30 22.83
N ARG A 583 -17.47 0.14 23.46
CA ARG A 583 -18.01 0.00 24.82
C ARG A 583 -16.93 -0.29 25.86
N LYS A 584 -15.65 -0.15 25.51
CA LYS A 584 -14.49 -0.47 26.37
C LYS A 584 -14.59 0.14 27.77
N LEU A 585 -15.08 1.38 27.91
CA LEU A 585 -15.23 2.02 29.22
C LEU A 585 -16.16 1.25 30.17
N ALA A 586 -17.29 0.73 29.67
CA ALA A 586 -18.21 -0.09 30.45
C ALA A 586 -17.62 -1.47 30.78
N LEU A 587 -16.69 -1.94 29.96
CA LEU A 587 -16.07 -3.27 30.06
C LEU A 587 -14.76 -3.28 30.85
N SER A 588 -14.12 -2.11 31.07
CA SER A 588 -12.81 -1.99 31.73
C SER A 588 -12.74 -2.57 33.14
N SER A 589 -13.87 -2.61 33.86
CA SER A 589 -13.95 -3.21 35.19
C SER A 589 -13.99 -4.74 35.21
N LEU A 590 -14.05 -5.40 34.05
CA LEU A 590 -14.17 -6.85 33.94
C LEU A 590 -12.83 -7.56 34.18
N ILE A 591 -12.89 -8.65 34.94
CA ILE A 591 -11.78 -9.60 35.04
C ILE A 591 -12.05 -10.73 34.05
N LEU A 592 -11.45 -10.65 32.87
CA LEU A 592 -11.56 -11.67 31.83
C LEU A 592 -10.31 -12.55 31.76
N LYS A 593 -10.38 -13.61 30.95
CA LYS A 593 -9.19 -14.36 30.54
C LYS A 593 -8.37 -13.51 29.56
N LYS A 594 -7.05 -13.69 29.56
CA LYS A 594 -6.12 -12.87 28.75
C LYS A 594 -6.42 -12.93 27.24
N ASN A 595 -6.81 -14.10 26.74
CA ASN A 595 -7.10 -14.30 25.34
C ASN A 595 -8.43 -15.06 25.16
N ILE A 596 -9.40 -14.43 24.50
CA ILE A 596 -10.72 -15.00 24.20
C ILE A 596 -10.91 -15.05 22.69
N VAL A 597 -11.23 -16.23 22.15
CA VAL A 597 -11.39 -16.45 20.71
C VAL A 597 -12.76 -17.03 20.42
N PHE A 598 -13.54 -16.32 19.61
CA PHE A 598 -14.79 -16.78 19.02
C PHE A 598 -14.55 -17.24 17.59
N GLN A 599 -14.63 -18.55 17.38
CA GLN A 599 -14.57 -19.14 16.05
C GLN A 599 -15.96 -19.11 15.43
N ILE A 600 -16.12 -18.26 14.41
CA ILE A 600 -17.39 -18.04 13.74
C ILE A 600 -17.63 -19.15 12.71
N LYS A 601 -18.76 -19.84 12.84
CA LYS A 601 -19.22 -20.93 11.98
C LYS A 601 -20.58 -20.58 11.38
N VAL A 602 -20.89 -21.18 10.24
CA VAL A 602 -22.22 -21.07 9.63
C VAL A 602 -23.17 -22.05 10.32
N GLY A 603 -24.21 -21.53 10.96
CA GLY A 603 -25.35 -22.31 11.46
C GLY A 603 -26.45 -22.40 10.41
N ASN A 604 -27.05 -21.25 10.07
CA ASN A 604 -28.05 -21.11 9.02
C ASN A 604 -27.54 -20.19 7.91
N LEU A 605 -27.75 -20.58 6.65
CA LEU A 605 -27.45 -19.75 5.47
C LEU A 605 -28.52 -18.68 5.25
N ILE A 606 -28.18 -17.66 4.45
CA ILE A 606 -29.13 -16.64 4.01
C ILE A 606 -30.15 -17.25 3.05
N GLN A 607 -31.43 -17.13 3.37
CA GLN A 607 -32.53 -17.50 2.48
C GLN A 607 -33.13 -16.24 1.85
N GLU A 608 -32.83 -15.98 0.58
CA GLU A 608 -33.39 -14.85 -0.16
C GLU A 608 -34.93 -14.91 -0.14
N ASN A 609 -35.57 -13.80 0.26
CA ASN A 609 -37.02 -13.61 0.34
C ASN A 609 -37.79 -14.34 1.46
N SER A 610 -37.12 -14.84 2.50
CA SER A 610 -37.81 -15.35 3.69
C SER A 610 -37.59 -14.44 4.91
N ASN A 611 -38.67 -14.02 5.58
CA ASN A 611 -38.62 -13.37 6.89
C ASN A 611 -38.50 -14.42 8.02
N ILE A 612 -37.98 -15.61 7.72
CA ILE A 612 -37.94 -16.75 8.64
C ILE A 612 -36.49 -16.90 9.11
N PHE A 613 -36.23 -16.41 10.30
CA PHE A 613 -34.94 -16.53 10.98
C PHE A 613 -35.19 -16.79 12.48
N ASN A 614 -34.17 -17.25 13.20
CA ASN A 614 -34.27 -17.43 14.65
C ASN A 614 -34.47 -16.09 15.39
N SER A 615 -34.91 -16.15 16.65
CA SER A 615 -35.06 -14.96 17.50
C SER A 615 -33.73 -14.35 17.97
N ASP A 616 -32.59 -14.97 17.63
CA ASP A 616 -31.25 -14.58 18.07
C ASP A 616 -30.26 -14.73 16.89
N PHE A 617 -29.12 -14.04 16.94
CA PHE A 617 -28.14 -14.04 15.85
C PHE A 617 -27.32 -15.33 15.76
N TYR A 618 -27.40 -16.20 16.77
CA TYR A 618 -26.70 -17.49 16.81
C TYR A 618 -27.64 -18.63 17.20
N VAL A 619 -27.35 -19.82 16.67
CA VAL A 619 -28.13 -21.04 16.88
C VAL A 619 -27.63 -21.84 18.07
N LYS A 620 -26.30 -21.91 18.22
CA LYS A 620 -25.63 -22.63 19.32
C LYS A 620 -24.20 -22.15 19.55
N ASP A 621 -23.69 -22.41 20.74
CA ASP A 621 -22.31 -22.17 21.17
C ASP A 621 -21.66 -23.44 21.78
N GLU A 622 -20.38 -23.67 21.50
CA GLU A 622 -19.63 -24.84 21.99
C GLU A 622 -18.20 -24.45 22.42
N VAL A 623 -17.77 -24.81 23.63
CA VAL A 623 -16.38 -24.57 24.08
C VAL A 623 -15.43 -25.57 23.45
N PHE A 624 -14.39 -25.04 22.82
CA PHE A 624 -13.30 -25.83 22.25
C PHE A 624 -12.11 -25.95 23.21
N LYS A 625 -11.72 -24.85 23.89
CA LYS A 625 -10.59 -24.81 24.82
C LYS A 625 -10.90 -23.84 25.97
N ASN A 626 -10.69 -24.25 27.22
CA ASN A 626 -10.83 -23.38 28.39
C ASN A 626 -9.73 -23.70 29.40
N ASN A 627 -8.77 -22.79 29.57
CA ASN A 627 -7.73 -22.88 30.58
C ASN A 627 -7.59 -21.53 31.30
N VAL A 628 -6.63 -21.39 32.23
CA VAL A 628 -6.50 -20.17 33.07
C VAL A 628 -6.44 -18.87 32.25
N ASN A 629 -5.71 -18.86 31.13
CA ASN A 629 -5.47 -17.65 30.35
C ASN A 629 -6.25 -17.59 29.03
N TYR A 630 -6.83 -18.70 28.57
CA TYR A 630 -7.44 -18.83 27.25
C TYR A 630 -8.87 -19.38 27.31
N LEU A 631 -9.76 -18.81 26.49
CA LEU A 631 -11.09 -19.34 26.19
C LEU A 631 -11.31 -19.33 24.68
N VAL A 632 -11.64 -20.48 24.10
CA VAL A 632 -11.98 -20.63 22.68
C VAL A 632 -13.37 -21.23 22.57
N VAL A 633 -14.27 -20.54 21.87
CA VAL A 633 -15.69 -20.91 21.71
C VAL A 633 -16.06 -20.90 20.23
N ASN A 634 -16.71 -21.96 19.76
CA ASN A 634 -17.37 -21.99 18.45
C ASN A 634 -18.75 -21.34 18.56
N ILE A 635 -19.06 -20.38 17.70
CA ILE A 635 -20.40 -19.77 17.58
C ILE A 635 -20.95 -20.08 16.19
N TYR A 636 -22.15 -20.65 16.13
CA TYR A 636 -22.85 -20.97 14.88
C TYR A 636 -23.89 -19.90 14.59
N LEU A 637 -23.63 -19.02 13.61
CA LEU A 637 -24.49 -17.88 13.30
C LEU A 637 -25.73 -18.25 12.49
N ASP A 638 -26.81 -17.52 12.73
CA ASP A 638 -27.94 -17.38 11.82
C ASP A 638 -27.68 -16.19 10.89
N LEU A 639 -27.18 -16.48 9.68
CA LEU A 639 -26.80 -15.42 8.74
C LEU A 639 -28.01 -14.65 8.21
N SER A 640 -29.20 -15.25 8.17
CA SER A 640 -30.43 -14.55 7.78
C SER A 640 -30.80 -13.46 8.79
N TYR A 641 -30.67 -13.75 10.10
CA TYR A 641 -30.88 -12.76 11.15
C TYR A 641 -29.84 -11.62 11.08
N CYS A 642 -28.56 -11.97 10.97
CA CYS A 642 -27.47 -10.98 10.90
C CYS A 642 -27.66 -10.05 9.69
N PHE A 643 -27.96 -10.62 8.53
CA PHE A 643 -28.23 -9.86 7.31
C PHE A 643 -29.40 -8.90 7.47
N TYR A 644 -30.53 -9.37 8.02
CA TYR A 644 -31.69 -8.52 8.30
C TYR A 644 -31.33 -7.34 9.21
N LYS A 645 -30.59 -7.58 10.30
CA LYS A 645 -30.17 -6.51 11.22
C LYS A 645 -29.23 -5.50 10.57
N PHE A 646 -28.25 -5.94 9.78
CA PHE A 646 -27.35 -5.01 9.08
C PHE A 646 -28.07 -4.14 8.03
N GLN A 647 -29.17 -4.61 7.46
CA GLN A 647 -29.99 -3.83 6.53
C GLN A 647 -30.98 -2.88 7.21
N SER A 648 -31.54 -3.28 8.35
CA SER A 648 -32.69 -2.58 8.98
C SER A 648 -32.34 -1.70 10.17
N SER A 649 -31.14 -1.83 10.75
CA SER A 649 -30.73 -1.06 11.93
C SER A 649 -30.57 0.43 11.60
N ILE A 650 -31.01 1.29 12.51
CA ILE A 650 -30.91 2.76 12.42
C ILE A 650 -29.95 3.36 13.46
N ASP A 651 -29.58 2.56 14.45
CA ASP A 651 -28.73 2.90 15.60
C ASP A 651 -27.82 1.71 15.97
N ALA A 652 -27.10 1.82 17.08
CA ALA A 652 -26.19 0.78 17.57
C ALA A 652 -26.88 -0.36 18.36
N ALA A 653 -28.20 -0.56 18.20
CA ALA A 653 -28.94 -1.58 18.93
C ALA A 653 -28.40 -2.99 18.66
N PHE A 654 -28.09 -3.32 17.41
CA PHE A 654 -27.58 -4.64 17.06
C PHE A 654 -26.16 -4.88 17.61
N GLN A 655 -25.27 -3.88 17.57
CA GLN A 655 -23.96 -3.97 18.22
C GLN A 655 -24.09 -4.15 19.73
N THR A 656 -25.07 -3.48 20.36
CA THR A 656 -25.37 -3.66 21.79
C THR A 656 -25.82 -5.09 22.09
N GLU A 657 -26.71 -5.63 21.26
CA GLU A 657 -27.19 -7.01 21.32
C GLU A 657 -26.03 -8.02 21.20
N ILE A 658 -25.14 -7.84 20.21
CA ILE A 658 -23.94 -8.65 20.00
C ILE A 658 -23.05 -8.65 21.25
N CYS A 659 -22.74 -7.46 21.79
CA CYS A 659 -21.88 -7.31 22.96
C CYS A 659 -22.47 -8.03 24.20
N ILE A 660 -23.76 -7.82 24.49
CA ILE A 660 -24.45 -8.44 25.63
C ILE A 660 -24.45 -9.96 25.51
N LYS A 661 -24.86 -10.51 24.37
CA LYS A 661 -24.96 -11.95 24.16
C LYS A 661 -23.61 -12.65 24.22
N ILE A 662 -22.57 -12.03 23.65
CA ILE A 662 -21.22 -12.58 23.75
C ILE A 662 -20.73 -12.55 25.21
N LEU A 663 -21.01 -11.50 25.98
CA LEU A 663 -20.69 -11.47 27.42
C LEU A 663 -21.44 -12.54 28.22
N GLU A 664 -22.70 -12.82 27.88
CA GLU A 664 -23.46 -13.93 28.47
C GLU A 664 -22.78 -15.29 28.18
N ILE A 665 -22.28 -15.50 26.95
CA ILE A 665 -21.49 -16.68 26.59
C ILE A 665 -20.19 -16.75 27.40
N ILE A 666 -19.45 -15.63 27.54
CA ILE A 666 -18.24 -15.60 28.36
C ILE A 666 -18.57 -15.93 29.82
N ASN A 667 -19.66 -15.38 30.36
CA ASN A 667 -20.11 -15.61 31.73
C ASN A 667 -20.44 -17.09 31.99
N LYS A 668 -21.07 -17.78 31.02
CA LYS A 668 -21.36 -19.21 31.07
C LYS A 668 -20.11 -20.06 31.35
N TYR A 669 -18.93 -19.63 30.89
CA TYR A 669 -17.69 -20.41 30.96
C TYR A 669 -16.58 -19.84 31.85
N SER A 670 -16.66 -18.56 32.22
CA SER A 670 -15.61 -17.87 33.00
C SER A 670 -16.12 -17.16 34.25
N LYS A 671 -17.45 -17.10 34.50
CA LYS A 671 -18.12 -16.36 35.59
C LYS A 671 -17.68 -14.89 35.71
N ILE A 672 -18.55 -14.00 35.27
CA ILE A 672 -18.36 -12.54 35.31
C ILE A 672 -19.08 -11.96 36.55
N GLU A 673 -18.36 -11.21 37.37
CA GLU A 673 -18.95 -10.45 38.47
C GLU A 673 -19.74 -9.24 37.96
N ASN A 674 -20.86 -8.92 38.62
CA ASN A 674 -21.71 -7.76 38.31
C ASN A 674 -22.23 -7.68 36.86
N LEU A 675 -22.39 -8.82 36.17
CA LEU A 675 -22.85 -8.86 34.77
C LEU A 675 -24.16 -8.09 34.54
N SER A 676 -25.14 -8.18 35.45
CA SER A 676 -26.43 -7.49 35.32
C SER A 676 -26.29 -5.96 35.30
N PHE A 677 -25.39 -5.41 36.13
CA PHE A 677 -25.08 -3.98 36.12
C PHE A 677 -24.39 -3.56 34.82
N ILE A 678 -23.45 -4.37 34.34
CA ILE A 678 -22.76 -4.11 33.07
C ILE A 678 -23.76 -4.13 31.91
N ILE A 679 -24.63 -5.13 31.84
CA ILE A 679 -25.70 -5.19 30.84
C ILE A 679 -26.57 -3.93 30.89
N SER A 680 -26.94 -3.44 32.08
CA SER A 680 -27.72 -2.19 32.18
C SER A 680 -27.00 -0.98 31.57
N LYS A 681 -25.68 -0.84 31.81
CA LYS A 681 -24.86 0.20 31.16
C LYS A 681 -24.74 0.01 29.65
N LEU A 682 -24.60 -1.22 29.16
CA LEU A 682 -24.52 -1.49 27.72
C LEU A 682 -25.84 -1.12 27.04
N ASN A 683 -26.99 -1.37 27.67
CA ASN A 683 -28.30 -0.97 27.13
C ASN A 683 -28.46 0.56 26.96
N GLU A 684 -27.73 1.38 27.72
CA GLU A 684 -27.72 2.84 27.51
C GLU A 684 -27.08 3.25 26.17
N THR A 685 -26.33 2.34 25.54
CA THR A 685 -25.62 2.57 24.27
C THR A 685 -26.41 2.17 23.02
N THR A 686 -27.62 1.62 23.18
CA THR A 686 -28.48 1.19 22.06
C THR A 686 -28.74 2.32 21.07
N ASN A 687 -28.99 3.53 21.58
CA ASN A 687 -29.32 4.71 20.76
C ASN A 687 -28.08 5.43 20.18
N TRP A 688 -26.87 4.88 20.31
CA TRP A 688 -25.69 5.48 19.70
C TRP A 688 -25.79 5.45 18.17
N PRO A 689 -25.06 6.35 17.47
CA PRO A 689 -25.06 6.36 16.01
C PRO A 689 -24.66 5.00 15.42
N LEU A 690 -25.30 4.65 14.32
CA LEU A 690 -24.96 3.46 13.53
C LEU A 690 -23.51 3.57 13.04
N ARG A 691 -22.79 2.44 13.06
CA ARG A 691 -21.39 2.32 12.57
C ARG A 691 -21.19 1.23 11.51
N MET A 692 -22.12 0.29 11.40
CA MET A 692 -22.04 -0.85 10.48
C MET A 692 -23.38 -1.04 9.78
N THR A 693 -23.38 -1.19 8.46
CA THR A 693 -24.59 -1.40 7.68
C THR A 693 -24.28 -2.19 6.41
N MET A 694 -25.29 -2.86 5.86
CA MET A 694 -25.21 -3.49 4.56
C MET A 694 -26.27 -2.92 3.62
N GLY A 695 -25.82 -2.25 2.56
CA GLY A 695 -26.69 -1.71 1.51
C GLY A 695 -26.91 -2.71 0.39
N GLN A 696 -28.08 -2.67 -0.25
CA GLN A 696 -28.25 -3.25 -1.59
C GLN A 696 -27.81 -2.23 -2.63
N LEU A 697 -26.82 -2.60 -3.45
CA LEU A 697 -26.41 -1.80 -4.60
C LEU A 697 -27.35 -2.10 -5.77
N LYS A 698 -28.25 -1.16 -6.08
CA LYS A 698 -29.00 -1.23 -7.33
C LYS A 698 -28.07 -0.83 -8.46
N THR A 699 -27.56 -1.82 -9.19
CA THR A 699 -26.67 -1.58 -10.33
C THR A 699 -27.43 -0.87 -11.44
N ARG A 700 -26.76 0.06 -12.13
CA ARG A 700 -27.33 0.84 -13.26
C ARG A 700 -26.90 0.30 -14.63
N PHE A 701 -25.99 -0.67 -14.62
CA PHE A 701 -25.42 -1.34 -15.78
C PHE A 701 -24.89 -2.73 -15.35
N ASP A 702 -24.51 -3.55 -16.32
CA ASP A 702 -23.91 -4.86 -16.10
C ASP A 702 -22.57 -4.72 -15.37
N ILE A 703 -22.50 -5.25 -14.16
CA ILE A 703 -21.32 -5.19 -13.30
C ILE A 703 -20.72 -6.58 -13.14
N VAL A 704 -19.41 -6.65 -13.32
CA VAL A 704 -18.58 -7.80 -12.94
C VAL A 704 -17.60 -7.30 -11.88
N GLU A 705 -17.68 -7.82 -10.65
CA GLU A 705 -16.75 -7.49 -9.56
C GLU A 705 -15.35 -8.06 -9.89
N LYS A 706 -14.56 -7.27 -10.62
CA LYS A 706 -13.19 -7.59 -11.03
C LYS A 706 -12.31 -6.36 -10.91
N LYS A 707 -11.10 -6.54 -10.37
CA LYS A 707 -10.06 -5.49 -10.36
C LYS A 707 -9.29 -5.48 -11.69
N PRO A 708 -8.85 -4.30 -12.16
CA PRO A 708 -8.00 -4.21 -13.35
C PRO A 708 -6.64 -4.86 -13.08
N ARG A 709 -5.95 -5.28 -14.15
CA ARG A 709 -4.58 -5.82 -14.02
C ARG A 709 -3.63 -4.74 -13.49
N ASN A 710 -2.82 -5.10 -12.48
CA ASN A 710 -1.91 -4.18 -11.83
C ASN A 710 -0.60 -4.03 -12.62
N VAL A 711 -0.18 -2.79 -12.88
CA VAL A 711 1.12 -2.50 -13.51
C VAL A 711 2.14 -2.32 -12.39
N SER A 712 3.17 -3.17 -12.35
CA SER A 712 4.19 -3.10 -11.30
C SER A 712 5.12 -1.90 -11.48
N GLU A 713 5.67 -1.40 -10.38
CA GLU A 713 6.69 -0.33 -10.37
C GLU A 713 7.90 -0.66 -11.24
N TYR A 714 8.29 -1.94 -11.31
CA TYR A 714 9.31 -2.43 -12.23
C TYR A 714 9.04 -2.02 -13.69
N ARG A 715 7.80 -2.13 -14.16
CA ARG A 715 7.42 -1.76 -15.54
C ARG A 715 7.42 -0.26 -15.76
N PHE A 716 6.97 0.52 -14.76
CA PHE A 716 7.08 1.99 -14.82
C PHE A 716 8.55 2.44 -14.87
N LYS A 717 9.45 1.79 -14.13
CA LYS A 717 10.89 2.03 -14.22
C LYS A 717 11.47 1.63 -15.57
N LEU A 718 11.07 0.50 -16.16
CA LEU A 718 11.51 0.12 -17.51
C LEU A 718 11.08 1.14 -18.57
N ALA A 719 9.83 1.63 -18.49
CA ALA A 719 9.34 2.68 -19.37
C ALA A 719 10.12 4.00 -19.18
N ARG A 720 10.42 4.38 -17.94
CA ARG A 720 11.27 5.55 -17.65
C ARG A 720 12.69 5.37 -18.17
N LYS A 721 13.29 4.19 -18.00
CA LYS A 721 14.61 3.82 -18.55
C LYS A 721 14.65 3.96 -20.08
N LYS A 722 13.56 3.61 -20.77
CA LYS A 722 13.43 3.82 -22.21
C LYS A 722 13.52 5.31 -22.56
N ILE A 723 12.93 6.19 -21.75
CA ILE A 723 13.05 7.65 -21.91
C ILE A 723 14.48 8.11 -21.64
N SER A 724 15.15 7.57 -20.62
CA SER A 724 16.55 7.89 -20.35
C SER A 724 17.45 7.59 -21.55
N PHE A 725 17.22 6.47 -22.24
CA PHE A 725 17.94 6.16 -23.48
C PHE A 725 17.63 7.13 -24.61
N ILE A 726 16.37 7.57 -24.75
CA ILE A 726 15.98 8.58 -25.73
C ILE A 726 16.71 9.90 -25.46
N LEU A 727 16.69 10.39 -24.22
CA LEU A 727 17.37 11.63 -23.84
C LEU A 727 18.87 11.57 -24.10
N LYS A 728 19.52 10.44 -23.76
CA LYS A 728 20.93 10.22 -24.05
C LYS A 728 21.24 10.19 -25.55
N ASN A 729 20.40 9.54 -26.35
CA ASN A 729 20.59 9.46 -27.80
C ASN A 729 20.37 10.82 -28.49
N ASN A 730 19.62 11.72 -27.85
CA ASN A 730 19.39 13.10 -28.30
C ASN A 730 20.41 14.10 -27.74
N ASP A 731 21.52 13.63 -27.18
CA ASP A 731 22.60 14.44 -26.62
C ASP A 731 22.12 15.45 -25.56
N ILE A 732 21.10 15.08 -24.76
CA ILE A 732 20.60 15.89 -23.65
C ILE A 732 21.47 15.67 -22.41
N GLU A 733 22.24 16.67 -22.03
CA GLU A 733 23.12 16.61 -20.85
C GLU A 733 22.34 16.53 -19.52
N PRO A 734 22.88 15.83 -18.49
CA PRO A 734 22.36 15.89 -17.13
C PRO A 734 22.30 17.32 -16.58
N ASN A 735 21.09 17.85 -16.36
CA ASN A 735 20.90 19.18 -15.78
C ASN A 735 19.45 19.42 -15.32
N LYS A 736 19.22 20.52 -14.60
CA LYS A 736 17.90 21.09 -14.36
C LYS A 736 17.56 22.13 -15.43
N TYR A 737 16.58 21.82 -16.27
CA TYR A 737 16.08 22.69 -17.32
C TYR A 737 14.82 23.43 -16.86
N THR A 738 14.97 24.72 -16.52
CA THR A 738 13.87 25.61 -16.06
C THR A 738 13.45 26.66 -17.09
N ASP A 739 14.24 26.86 -18.15
CA ASP A 739 13.79 27.64 -19.29
C ASP A 739 12.62 26.91 -19.97
N LYS A 740 11.46 27.57 -20.03
CA LYS A 740 10.20 26.92 -20.43
C LYS A 740 10.26 26.37 -21.84
N ASP A 741 10.85 27.11 -22.77
CA ASP A 741 10.91 26.71 -24.18
C ASP A 741 11.88 25.55 -24.39
N LEU A 742 13.06 25.61 -23.75
CA LEU A 742 14.04 24.53 -23.79
C LEU A 742 13.50 23.25 -23.13
N ALA A 743 12.94 23.35 -21.91
CA ALA A 743 12.37 22.22 -21.20
C ALA A 743 11.24 21.57 -22.02
N LYS A 744 10.37 22.39 -22.60
CA LYS A 744 9.28 21.92 -23.47
C LYS A 744 9.83 21.23 -24.73
N SER A 745 10.87 21.77 -25.35
CA SER A 745 11.52 21.14 -26.52
C SER A 745 12.07 19.76 -26.20
N ILE A 746 12.74 19.61 -25.04
CA ILE A 746 13.28 18.33 -24.57
C ILE A 746 12.15 17.32 -24.35
N ILE A 747 11.10 17.73 -23.61
CA ILE A 747 9.93 16.88 -23.33
C ILE A 747 9.25 16.43 -24.62
N ASN A 748 9.03 17.34 -25.58
CA ASN A 748 8.38 17.01 -26.85
C ASN A 748 9.21 16.02 -27.68
N SER A 749 10.52 16.24 -27.77
CA SER A 749 11.43 15.32 -28.47
C SER A 749 11.38 13.92 -27.87
N ALA A 750 11.43 13.81 -26.53
CA ALA A 750 11.33 12.54 -25.84
C ALA A 750 9.96 11.86 -26.05
N ALA A 751 8.87 12.65 -25.99
CA ALA A 751 7.52 12.15 -26.19
C ALA A 751 7.29 11.65 -27.62
N ASP A 752 7.88 12.30 -28.63
CA ASP A 752 7.75 11.90 -30.03
C ASP A 752 8.38 10.53 -30.31
N GLU A 753 9.57 10.27 -29.77
CA GLU A 753 10.23 8.97 -29.90
C GLU A 753 9.58 7.87 -29.07
N LEU A 754 9.14 8.18 -27.85
CA LEU A 754 8.39 7.23 -27.02
C LEU A 754 7.07 6.85 -27.69
N ARG A 755 6.36 7.82 -28.27
CA ARG A 755 5.16 7.57 -29.08
C ARG A 755 5.46 6.66 -30.26
N ALA A 756 6.53 6.92 -31.02
CA ALA A 756 6.90 6.09 -32.16
C ALA A 756 7.20 4.63 -31.73
N TYR A 757 7.82 4.45 -30.57
CA TYR A 757 8.05 3.13 -29.97
C TYR A 757 6.73 2.41 -29.62
N ILE A 758 5.80 3.10 -28.95
CA ILE A 758 4.46 2.58 -28.62
C ILE A 758 3.69 2.20 -29.90
N HIS A 759 3.64 3.11 -30.88
CA HIS A 759 2.96 2.90 -32.16
C HIS A 759 3.52 1.67 -32.89
N ASN A 760 4.83 1.44 -32.85
CA ASN A 760 5.44 0.26 -33.45
C ASN A 760 5.02 -1.04 -32.74
N ILE A 761 4.88 -1.05 -31.41
CA ILE A 761 4.38 -2.23 -30.70
C ILE A 761 2.94 -2.52 -31.10
N VAL A 762 2.07 -1.50 -31.04
CA VAL A 762 0.64 -1.62 -31.38
C VAL A 762 0.45 -2.14 -32.81
N LYS A 763 1.16 -1.54 -33.79
CA LYS A 763 1.11 -1.98 -35.20
C LYS A 763 1.54 -3.43 -35.39
N ASN A 764 2.39 -3.98 -34.53
CA ASN A 764 2.92 -5.33 -34.70
C ASN A 764 2.09 -6.40 -33.95
N ARG A 765 0.89 -6.07 -33.48
CA ARG A 765 0.02 -6.98 -32.75
C ARG A 765 -1.39 -6.98 -33.34
N ASN A 766 -2.15 -8.01 -33.02
CA ASN A 766 -3.52 -8.17 -33.46
C ASN A 766 -4.44 -7.16 -32.75
N THR A 767 -5.11 -6.32 -33.54
CA THR A 767 -6.05 -5.28 -33.08
C THR A 767 -7.08 -5.81 -32.09
N LEU A 768 -7.74 -6.93 -32.41
CA LEU A 768 -8.78 -7.51 -31.57
C LEU A 768 -8.22 -7.91 -30.19
N SER A 769 -7.05 -8.55 -30.15
CA SER A 769 -6.43 -8.98 -28.90
C SER A 769 -6.10 -7.82 -27.95
N ILE A 770 -5.65 -6.67 -28.49
CA ILE A 770 -5.41 -5.46 -27.68
C ILE A 770 -6.74 -4.89 -27.17
N LEU A 771 -7.73 -4.76 -28.05
CA LEU A 771 -9.02 -4.16 -27.71
C LEU A 771 -9.77 -4.93 -26.63
N GLU A 772 -9.80 -6.27 -26.70
CA GLU A 772 -10.45 -7.10 -25.68
C GLU A 772 -9.84 -6.89 -24.30
N ILE A 773 -8.51 -6.96 -24.23
CA ILE A 773 -7.76 -6.80 -22.99
C ILE A 773 -7.88 -5.36 -22.45
N ALA A 774 -7.83 -4.34 -23.32
CA ALA A 774 -7.96 -2.94 -22.92
C ALA A 774 -9.38 -2.58 -22.47
N LEU A 775 -10.42 -3.09 -23.13
CA LEU A 775 -11.82 -2.87 -22.75
C LEU A 775 -12.19 -3.61 -21.47
N ASP A 776 -11.68 -4.82 -21.27
CA ASP A 776 -11.83 -5.59 -20.04
C ASP A 776 -11.30 -4.82 -18.82
N ASP A 777 -10.05 -4.33 -18.89
CA ASP A 777 -9.46 -3.53 -17.80
C ASP A 777 -10.12 -2.15 -17.65
N TYR A 778 -10.48 -1.50 -18.76
CA TYR A 778 -11.17 -0.22 -18.69
C TYR A 778 -12.55 -0.36 -18.04
N SER A 779 -13.29 -1.43 -18.36
CA SER A 779 -14.56 -1.75 -17.73
C SER A 779 -14.38 -2.03 -16.24
N ALA A 780 -13.38 -2.82 -15.86
CA ALA A 780 -13.05 -3.10 -14.46
C ALA A 780 -12.74 -1.81 -13.68
N LEU A 781 -11.94 -0.89 -14.26
CA LEU A 781 -11.63 0.43 -13.67
C LEU A 781 -12.89 1.28 -13.44
N VAL A 782 -13.79 1.35 -14.43
CA VAL A 782 -15.03 2.15 -14.32
C VAL A 782 -15.96 1.56 -13.28
N THR A 783 -16.11 0.24 -13.26
CA THR A 783 -16.89 -0.49 -12.25
C THR A 783 -16.34 -0.25 -10.85
N ASP A 784 -15.02 -0.37 -10.67
CA ASP A 784 -14.38 -0.17 -9.36
C ASP A 784 -14.58 1.25 -8.83
N ASN A 785 -14.42 2.26 -9.69
CA ASN A 785 -14.68 3.65 -9.34
C ASN A 785 -16.17 3.90 -8.98
N TYR A 786 -17.09 3.29 -9.73
CA TYR A 786 -18.53 3.40 -9.46
C TYR A 786 -18.91 2.78 -8.11
N ILE A 787 -18.45 1.55 -7.83
CA ILE A 787 -18.69 0.86 -6.56
C ILE A 787 -18.04 1.63 -5.40
N SER A 788 -16.81 2.12 -5.58
CA SER A 788 -16.09 2.87 -4.55
C SER A 788 -16.81 4.19 -4.22
N PHE A 789 -17.28 4.93 -5.23
CA PHE A 789 -18.09 6.13 -5.01
C PHE A 789 -19.37 5.82 -4.23
N LEU A 790 -20.14 4.79 -4.64
CA LEU A 790 -21.36 4.39 -3.93
C LEU A 790 -21.07 3.95 -2.48
N SER A 791 -19.94 3.29 -2.25
CA SER A 791 -19.49 2.94 -0.90
C SER A 791 -19.23 4.18 -0.05
N GLN A 792 -18.56 5.20 -0.60
CA GLN A 792 -18.34 6.48 0.08
C GLN A 792 -19.66 7.22 0.36
N GLU A 793 -20.59 7.26 -0.59
CA GLU A 793 -21.92 7.84 -0.40
C GLU A 793 -22.71 7.08 0.70
N GLN A 794 -22.74 5.75 0.65
CA GLN A 794 -23.39 4.92 1.67
C GLN A 794 -22.76 5.11 3.06
N SER A 795 -21.46 5.42 3.12
CA SER A 795 -20.78 5.70 4.37
C SER A 795 -21.31 6.94 5.10
N LEU A 796 -22.04 7.85 4.42
CA LEU A 796 -22.69 9.00 5.06
C LEU A 796 -23.85 8.60 5.99
N LYS A 797 -24.38 7.37 5.84
CA LYS A 797 -25.49 6.86 6.67
C LYS A 797 -25.06 6.41 8.06
N HIS A 798 -23.76 6.31 8.31
CA HIS A 798 -23.20 5.82 9.57
C HIS A 798 -21.92 6.59 9.91
N GLN A 799 -21.43 6.45 11.13
CA GLN A 799 -20.17 7.07 11.55
C GLN A 799 -18.97 6.25 11.03
N VAL A 800 -17.93 6.92 10.56
CA VAL A 800 -16.65 6.30 10.13
C VAL A 800 -15.47 7.02 10.77
N SER A 801 -14.30 6.38 10.75
CA SER A 801 -13.07 6.86 11.42
C SER A 801 -12.05 7.50 10.46
N TYR A 802 -12.40 7.68 9.18
CA TYR A 802 -11.53 8.26 8.15
C TYR A 802 -12.17 9.49 7.48
N ASN A 803 -11.35 10.31 6.82
CA ASN A 803 -11.85 11.43 6.02
C ASN A 803 -12.38 10.92 4.67
N ARG A 804 -13.71 11.00 4.50
CA ARG A 804 -14.40 10.54 3.27
C ARG A 804 -13.99 11.33 2.03
N ALA A 805 -13.74 12.62 2.18
CA ALA A 805 -13.40 13.51 1.07
C ALA A 805 -11.97 13.25 0.58
N GLU A 806 -11.02 13.07 1.50
CA GLU A 806 -9.65 12.66 1.20
C GLU A 806 -9.64 11.31 0.47
N ARG A 807 -10.31 10.29 1.02
CA ARG A 807 -10.41 8.97 0.40
C ARG A 807 -11.03 9.01 -0.99
N LEU A 808 -12.10 9.78 -1.19
CA LEU A 808 -12.72 9.93 -2.50
C LEU A 808 -11.80 10.68 -3.49
N SER A 809 -11.05 11.67 -3.01
CA SER A 809 -10.07 12.42 -3.81
C SER A 809 -8.99 11.50 -4.38
N GLU A 810 -8.41 10.63 -3.54
CA GLU A 810 -7.40 9.64 -3.94
C GLU A 810 -7.94 8.66 -5.00
N LEU A 811 -9.14 8.11 -4.75
CA LEU A 811 -9.81 7.18 -5.67
C LEU A 811 -10.07 7.84 -7.04
N ASP A 812 -10.58 9.08 -7.04
CA ASP A 812 -10.84 9.84 -8.27
C ASP A 812 -9.54 10.16 -9.04
N PHE A 813 -8.47 10.49 -8.32
CA PHE A 813 -7.16 10.78 -8.92
C PHE A 813 -6.62 9.54 -9.64
N ASP A 814 -6.61 8.39 -8.97
CA ASP A 814 -6.15 7.12 -9.54
C ASP A 814 -7.01 6.68 -10.72
N PHE A 815 -8.34 6.80 -10.60
CA PHE A 815 -9.23 6.48 -11.70
C PHE A 815 -9.00 7.38 -12.92
N LYS A 816 -8.88 8.71 -12.75
CA LYS A 816 -8.63 9.64 -13.86
C LYS A 816 -7.35 9.30 -14.59
N ARG A 817 -6.27 9.05 -13.85
CA ARG A 817 -4.94 8.68 -14.37
C ARG A 817 -4.98 7.38 -15.15
N ASN A 818 -5.48 6.30 -14.53
CA ASN A 818 -5.46 4.96 -15.12
C ASN A 818 -6.48 4.79 -16.26
N SER A 819 -7.66 5.41 -16.16
CA SER A 819 -8.66 5.36 -17.22
C SER A 819 -8.18 6.03 -18.51
N GLN A 820 -7.38 7.10 -18.41
CA GLN A 820 -6.86 7.79 -19.58
C GLN A 820 -5.88 6.91 -20.38
N ASN A 821 -5.03 6.12 -19.70
CA ASN A 821 -4.10 5.20 -20.34
C ASN A 821 -4.83 4.19 -21.26
N HIS A 822 -5.90 3.57 -20.74
CA HIS A 822 -6.68 2.58 -21.48
C HIS A 822 -7.46 3.20 -22.65
N ARG A 823 -8.07 4.38 -22.44
CA ARG A 823 -8.75 5.09 -23.54
C ARG A 823 -7.79 5.48 -24.66
N TYR A 824 -6.61 5.99 -24.31
CA TYR A 824 -5.57 6.28 -25.28
C TYR A 824 -5.17 5.01 -26.04
N LEU A 825 -4.95 3.89 -25.35
CA LEU A 825 -4.60 2.63 -26.01
C LEU A 825 -5.68 2.15 -26.99
N ILE A 826 -6.96 2.18 -26.59
CA ILE A 826 -8.08 1.80 -27.45
C ILE A 826 -8.10 2.68 -28.71
N GLU A 827 -8.08 4.00 -28.53
CA GLU A 827 -8.13 4.98 -29.62
C GLU A 827 -6.88 4.89 -30.53
N CYS A 828 -5.69 4.71 -29.96
CA CYS A 828 -4.43 4.53 -30.66
C CYS A 828 -4.44 3.24 -31.50
N THR A 829 -4.97 2.14 -30.95
CA THR A 829 -5.08 0.86 -31.66
C THR A 829 -5.98 0.99 -32.88
N LEU A 830 -7.08 1.73 -32.77
CA LEU A 830 -8.01 1.96 -33.87
C LEU A 830 -7.44 2.87 -34.97
N ILE A 831 -6.59 3.84 -34.61
CA ILE A 831 -5.87 4.67 -35.59
C ILE A 831 -4.84 3.83 -36.38
N LEU A 832 -4.20 2.88 -35.70
CA LEU A 832 -3.07 2.11 -36.22
C LEU A 832 -3.47 0.71 -36.73
N ASP A 833 -4.78 0.48 -36.93
CA ASP A 833 -5.37 -0.82 -37.23
C ASP A 833 -4.61 -1.57 -38.35
N ASN A 834 -4.41 -2.87 -38.13
CA ASN A 834 -3.61 -3.76 -38.95
C ASN A 834 -4.16 -5.20 -38.89
N ASP A 835 -4.16 -5.90 -40.02
CA ASP A 835 -4.44 -7.33 -40.17
C ASP A 835 -3.36 -8.28 -39.57
N ASN A 836 -2.62 -7.88 -38.54
CA ASN A 836 -1.59 -8.73 -37.95
C ASN A 836 -2.21 -9.85 -37.11
N ALA A 837 -1.66 -11.05 -37.20
CA ALA A 837 -2.15 -12.23 -36.49
C ALA A 837 -1.50 -12.43 -35.10
N GLN A 838 -0.40 -11.73 -34.77
CA GLN A 838 0.32 -11.94 -33.51
C GLN A 838 -0.46 -11.36 -32.32
N LEU A 839 -0.94 -12.23 -31.43
CA LEU A 839 -1.65 -11.82 -30.20
C LEU A 839 -0.72 -11.09 -29.23
N ILE A 840 -1.25 -10.10 -28.52
CA ILE A 840 -0.54 -9.46 -27.40
C ILE A 840 -0.53 -10.37 -26.17
N THR A 841 0.60 -10.44 -25.47
CA THR A 841 0.67 -11.14 -24.18
C THR A 841 0.28 -10.19 -23.04
N GLU A 842 -0.07 -10.75 -21.87
CA GLU A 842 -0.36 -9.93 -20.68
C GLU A 842 0.84 -9.05 -20.27
N ASP A 843 2.06 -9.60 -20.33
CA ASP A 843 3.28 -8.85 -19.99
C ASP A 843 3.53 -7.68 -20.97
N GLU A 844 3.36 -7.92 -22.27
CA GLU A 844 3.47 -6.87 -23.29
C GLU A 844 2.40 -5.78 -23.12
N PHE A 845 1.18 -6.17 -22.76
CA PHE A 845 0.10 -5.22 -22.48
C PHE A 845 0.43 -4.33 -21.27
N LEU A 846 0.91 -4.92 -20.17
CA LEU A 846 1.28 -4.15 -18.97
C LEU A 846 2.47 -3.22 -19.23
N ASP A 847 3.46 -3.66 -20.01
CA ASP A 847 4.54 -2.79 -20.47
C ASP A 847 4.00 -1.64 -21.32
N LEU A 848 3.08 -1.92 -22.25
CA LEU A 848 2.48 -0.91 -23.11
C LEU A 848 1.74 0.16 -22.28
N ILE A 849 0.97 -0.24 -21.28
CA ILE A 849 0.30 0.70 -20.35
C ILE A 849 1.32 1.55 -19.57
N ALA A 850 2.44 0.96 -19.11
CA ALA A 850 3.49 1.72 -18.42
C ALA A 850 4.15 2.77 -19.32
N HIS A 851 4.42 2.44 -20.60
CA HIS A 851 4.95 3.39 -21.57
C HIS A 851 3.94 4.50 -21.91
N ILE A 852 2.65 4.14 -22.07
CA ILE A 852 1.57 5.11 -22.31
C ILE A 852 1.41 6.06 -21.13
N HIS A 853 1.51 5.56 -19.90
CA HIS A 853 1.46 6.40 -18.71
C HIS A 853 2.52 7.51 -18.76
N TRP A 854 3.77 7.14 -19.04
CA TRP A 854 4.84 8.12 -19.18
C TRP A 854 4.67 9.04 -20.39
N LEU A 855 4.17 8.52 -21.51
CA LEU A 855 3.86 9.36 -22.68
C LEU A 855 2.84 10.44 -22.34
N LEU A 856 1.75 10.08 -21.66
CA LEU A 856 0.72 11.03 -21.24
C LEU A 856 1.25 12.01 -20.19
N ASN A 857 2.13 11.56 -19.28
CA ASN A 857 2.80 12.45 -18.33
C ASN A 857 3.67 13.49 -19.06
N LEU A 858 4.42 13.10 -20.10
CA LEU A 858 5.19 14.03 -20.94
C LEU A 858 4.27 15.01 -21.69
N TYR A 859 3.14 14.55 -22.25
CA TYR A 859 2.16 15.43 -22.90
C TYR A 859 1.55 16.44 -21.93
N HIS A 860 1.10 16.00 -20.76
CA HIS A 860 0.57 16.90 -19.73
C HIS A 860 1.62 17.88 -19.23
N SER A 861 2.87 17.45 -19.10
CA SER A 861 3.97 18.32 -18.68
C SER A 861 4.32 19.38 -19.73
N SER A 862 4.33 19.00 -21.00
CA SER A 862 4.52 19.93 -22.13
C SER A 862 3.39 20.96 -22.20
N ASP A 863 2.14 20.53 -22.04
CA ASP A 863 0.99 21.42 -21.96
C ASP A 863 1.04 22.32 -20.72
N GLY A 864 1.46 21.78 -19.57
CA GLY A 864 1.67 22.52 -18.32
C GLY A 864 2.67 23.66 -18.50
N LEU A 865 3.82 23.39 -19.12
CA LEU A 865 4.80 24.42 -19.48
C LEU A 865 4.22 25.42 -20.48
N HIS A 866 3.50 24.94 -21.49
CA HIS A 866 2.93 25.80 -22.53
C HIS A 866 1.91 26.81 -22.00
N PHE A 867 1.05 26.37 -21.07
CA PHE A 867 -0.01 27.21 -20.49
C PHE A 867 0.39 27.89 -19.18
N GLY A 868 1.56 27.53 -18.62
CA GLY A 868 2.05 28.02 -17.34
C GLY A 868 1.22 27.52 -16.16
N ILE A 869 0.98 26.20 -16.11
CA ILE A 869 0.13 25.54 -15.12
C ILE A 869 0.91 24.40 -14.46
N GLY A 870 1.22 24.56 -13.17
CA GLY A 870 1.77 23.52 -12.29
C GLY A 870 3.23 23.10 -12.53
N VAL A 871 3.66 23.03 -13.78
CA VAL A 871 4.99 22.53 -14.19
C VAL A 871 5.97 23.67 -14.44
N GLU A 872 7.16 23.57 -13.87
CA GLU A 872 8.23 24.57 -13.99
C GLU A 872 9.44 24.13 -14.82
N GLY A 873 9.58 22.82 -15.11
CA GLY A 873 10.69 22.33 -15.94
C GLY A 873 10.88 20.83 -15.90
N ILE A 874 12.06 20.37 -16.31
CA ILE A 874 12.50 18.97 -16.25
C ILE A 874 13.91 18.89 -15.67
N TYR A 875 14.14 17.95 -14.75
CA TYR A 875 15.45 17.57 -14.24
C TYR A 875 15.88 16.25 -14.89
N VAL A 876 17.11 16.17 -15.35
CA VAL A 876 17.72 14.97 -15.90
C VAL A 876 18.96 14.66 -15.06
N ASP A 877 18.99 13.49 -14.42
CA ASP A 877 20.09 13.08 -13.55
C ASP A 877 21.33 12.62 -14.35
N ASN A 878 22.42 12.28 -13.65
CA ASN A 878 23.67 11.81 -14.26
C ASN A 878 23.54 10.45 -14.99
N THR A 879 22.43 9.74 -14.80
CA THR A 879 22.09 8.50 -15.50
C THR A 879 21.00 8.69 -16.57
N TYR A 880 20.68 9.96 -16.90
CA TYR A 880 19.68 10.40 -17.87
C TYR A 880 18.23 10.14 -17.45
N VAL A 881 17.97 9.79 -16.20
CA VAL A 881 16.63 9.57 -15.67
C VAL A 881 15.91 10.92 -15.53
N PRO A 882 14.75 11.11 -16.19
CA PRO A 882 14.02 12.38 -16.15
C PRO A 882 13.07 12.49 -14.95
N GLU A 883 12.93 13.70 -14.40
CA GLU A 883 11.94 14.11 -13.39
C GLU A 883 11.26 15.40 -13.81
N ILE A 884 9.93 15.40 -13.82
CA ILE A 884 9.16 16.62 -14.05
C ILE A 884 9.23 17.48 -12.80
N TYR A 885 9.63 18.73 -12.95
CA TYR A 885 9.76 19.65 -11.84
C TYR A 885 8.43 20.35 -11.56
N ILE A 886 7.77 19.92 -10.47
CA ILE A 886 6.57 20.52 -9.90
C ILE A 886 6.92 21.04 -8.49
N PRO A 887 6.65 22.32 -8.17
CA PRO A 887 6.90 22.85 -6.83
C PRO A 887 6.07 22.11 -5.77
N LYS A 888 6.67 21.77 -4.61
CA LYS A 888 5.97 21.11 -3.50
C LYS A 888 4.73 21.89 -3.04
N SER A 889 4.83 23.22 -3.01
CA SER A 889 3.70 24.09 -2.68
C SER A 889 2.51 23.88 -3.62
N THR A 890 2.74 23.69 -4.92
CA THR A 890 1.67 23.42 -5.89
C THR A 890 0.95 22.12 -5.57
N THR A 891 1.70 21.04 -5.28
CA THR A 891 1.13 19.74 -4.95
C THR A 891 0.26 19.78 -3.68
N GLU A 892 0.70 20.49 -2.64
CA GLU A 892 -0.09 20.66 -1.41
C GLU A 892 -1.40 21.42 -1.66
N LEU A 893 -1.38 22.43 -2.53
CA LEU A 893 -2.56 23.20 -2.92
C LEU A 893 -3.53 22.37 -3.78
N GLU A 894 -3.00 21.53 -4.69
CA GLU A 894 -3.78 20.58 -5.49
C GLU A 894 -4.52 19.59 -4.61
N ASN A 895 -3.84 18.98 -3.62
CA ASN A 895 -4.46 18.03 -2.71
C ASN A 895 -5.63 18.65 -1.94
N LYS A 896 -5.43 19.85 -1.36
CA LYS A 896 -6.50 20.58 -0.64
C LYS A 896 -7.70 20.89 -1.53
N PHE A 897 -7.44 21.28 -2.77
CA PHE A 897 -8.51 21.60 -3.72
C PHE A 897 -9.32 20.37 -4.12
N TYR A 898 -8.66 19.24 -4.39
CA TYR A 898 -9.39 18.02 -4.75
C TYR A 898 -10.14 17.43 -3.56
N GLU A 899 -9.63 17.57 -2.33
CA GLU A 899 -10.37 17.23 -1.11
C GLU A 899 -11.64 18.08 -0.94
N GLU A 900 -11.56 19.40 -1.19
CA GLU A 900 -12.73 20.29 -1.19
C GLU A 900 -13.76 19.84 -2.23
N LEU A 901 -13.33 19.56 -3.48
CA LEU A 901 -14.23 19.07 -4.53
C LEU A 901 -14.88 17.74 -4.17
N SER A 902 -14.14 16.83 -3.53
CA SER A 902 -14.69 15.55 -3.05
C SER A 902 -15.70 15.72 -1.94
N SER A 903 -15.51 16.72 -1.06
CA SER A 903 -16.51 17.08 -0.04
C SER A 903 -17.82 17.54 -0.69
N TYR A 904 -17.74 18.40 -1.71
CA TYR A 904 -18.91 18.84 -2.46
C TYR A 904 -19.61 17.70 -3.21
N LYS A 905 -18.86 16.77 -3.82
CA LYS A 905 -19.44 15.58 -4.46
C LYS A 905 -20.21 14.68 -3.49
N LEU A 906 -19.82 14.65 -2.22
CA LEU A 906 -20.50 13.91 -1.16
C LEU A 906 -21.64 14.71 -0.51
N GLY A 907 -21.89 15.96 -0.94
CA GLY A 907 -22.88 16.84 -0.33
C GLY A 907 -22.49 17.37 1.05
N ILE A 908 -21.22 17.26 1.45
CA ILE A 908 -20.76 17.69 2.78
C ILE A 908 -20.72 19.22 2.83
N GLY A 909 -21.47 19.80 3.77
CA GLY A 909 -21.53 21.26 3.96
C GLY A 909 -22.39 22.01 2.92
N LEU A 910 -23.08 21.29 2.03
CA LEU A 910 -23.94 21.86 1.00
C LEU A 910 -25.41 21.85 1.45
N ASN A 911 -26.16 22.88 1.06
CA ASN A 911 -27.61 22.89 1.17
C ASN A 911 -28.25 22.38 -0.12
N SER A 912 -28.83 21.18 -0.09
CA SER A 912 -29.50 20.58 -1.25
C SER A 912 -30.68 21.40 -1.78
N GLU A 913 -31.30 22.26 -0.95
CA GLU A 913 -32.36 23.16 -1.42
C GLU A 913 -31.85 24.28 -2.34
N ASP A 914 -30.57 24.63 -2.21
CA ASP A 914 -29.88 25.66 -2.99
C ASP A 914 -29.13 25.09 -4.20
N GLU A 915 -29.10 23.76 -4.34
CA GLU A 915 -28.47 23.08 -5.48
C GLU A 915 -29.13 23.49 -6.80
N LEU A 916 -28.28 23.70 -7.81
CA LEU A 916 -28.71 24.05 -9.16
C LEU A 916 -28.75 22.80 -10.05
N GLU A 917 -29.89 22.13 -10.10
CA GLU A 917 -30.09 20.92 -10.90
C GLU A 917 -29.91 21.17 -12.41
N SER A 918 -29.14 20.30 -13.08
CA SER A 918 -29.07 20.29 -14.54
C SER A 918 -30.33 19.65 -15.12
N ILE A 919 -31.27 20.45 -15.61
CA ILE A 919 -32.48 19.94 -16.25
C ILE A 919 -32.73 20.59 -17.61
N ILE A 920 -33.26 19.78 -18.53
CA ILE A 920 -33.91 20.31 -19.73
C ILE A 920 -35.33 20.73 -19.32
N PRO A 921 -35.74 22.00 -19.52
CA PRO A 921 -37.11 22.43 -19.22
C PRO A 921 -38.13 21.51 -19.90
N LYS A 922 -39.20 21.12 -19.20
CA LYS A 922 -40.19 20.13 -19.69
C LYS A 922 -40.73 20.48 -21.08
N ASP A 923 -41.01 21.75 -21.33
CA ASP A 923 -41.55 22.23 -22.60
C ASP A 923 -40.51 22.21 -23.74
N GLU A 924 -39.21 22.16 -23.40
CA GLU A 924 -38.10 22.14 -24.36
C GLU A 924 -37.60 20.73 -24.69
N TYR A 925 -37.88 19.71 -23.87
CA TYR A 925 -37.42 18.34 -24.13
C TYR A 925 -37.95 17.80 -25.48
N LYS A 926 -39.21 18.07 -25.78
CA LYS A 926 -39.81 17.71 -27.07
C LYS A 926 -39.11 18.41 -28.24
N LEU A 927 -38.78 19.70 -28.07
CA LEU A 927 -38.07 20.48 -29.09
C LEU A 927 -36.65 19.96 -29.34
N ILE A 928 -35.92 19.60 -28.27
CA ILE A 928 -34.60 18.99 -28.39
C ILE A 928 -34.71 17.65 -29.13
N ASN A 929 -35.69 16.82 -28.78
CA ASN A 929 -35.92 15.55 -29.45
C ASN A 929 -36.23 15.73 -30.94
N GLU A 930 -37.06 16.71 -31.32
CA GLU A 930 -37.34 17.07 -32.71
C GLU A 930 -36.10 17.63 -33.44
N ALA A 931 -35.26 18.42 -32.78
CA ALA A 931 -34.02 18.92 -33.36
C ALA A 931 -33.03 17.78 -33.65
N PHE A 932 -32.94 16.78 -32.77
CA PHE A 932 -32.17 15.57 -33.00
C PHE A 932 -32.68 14.81 -34.24
N TYR A 933 -33.99 14.66 -34.43
CA TYR A 933 -34.52 14.08 -35.67
C TYR A 933 -34.12 14.86 -36.91
N GLN A 934 -34.08 16.20 -36.83
CA GLN A 934 -33.74 17.05 -37.96
C GLN A 934 -32.25 17.03 -38.31
N ASP A 935 -31.37 17.01 -37.31
CA ASP A 935 -29.91 17.05 -37.52
C ASP A 935 -29.28 15.65 -37.70
N LEU A 936 -29.82 14.62 -37.04
CA LEU A 936 -29.24 13.27 -36.96
C LEU A 936 -30.15 12.17 -37.52
N GLY A 937 -31.44 12.43 -37.70
CA GLY A 937 -32.39 11.44 -38.22
C GLY A 937 -32.87 10.41 -37.19
N PHE A 938 -32.65 10.65 -35.90
CA PHE A 938 -33.17 9.88 -34.76
C PHE A 938 -33.46 10.78 -33.55
N GLY A 939 -34.29 10.33 -32.62
CA GLY A 939 -34.67 11.09 -31.43
C GLY A 939 -33.63 11.05 -30.30
N PHE A 940 -33.50 12.17 -29.59
CA PHE A 940 -32.65 12.30 -28.39
C PHE A 940 -32.96 11.25 -27.31
N LYS A 941 -34.25 10.99 -27.04
CA LYS A 941 -34.68 9.96 -26.09
C LYS A 941 -34.22 8.56 -26.51
N ASN A 942 -34.25 8.28 -27.80
CA ASN A 942 -33.95 6.95 -28.34
C ASN A 942 -32.45 6.63 -28.24
N LEU A 943 -31.58 7.64 -28.38
CA LEU A 943 -30.14 7.51 -28.08
C LEU A 943 -29.90 6.96 -26.67
N PHE A 944 -30.62 7.47 -25.67
CA PHE A 944 -30.50 7.00 -24.29
C PHE A 944 -31.01 5.59 -24.10
N THR A 945 -32.13 5.22 -24.72
CA THR A 945 -32.65 3.85 -24.69
C THR A 945 -31.66 2.85 -25.28
N VAL A 946 -30.98 3.21 -26.38
CA VAL A 946 -29.94 2.36 -26.98
C VAL A 946 -28.74 2.23 -26.06
N LEU A 947 -28.20 3.34 -25.53
CA LEU A 947 -27.06 3.29 -24.60
C LEU A 947 -27.39 2.54 -23.31
N TYR A 948 -28.60 2.70 -22.77
CA TYR A 948 -29.07 1.95 -21.61
C TYR A 948 -29.17 0.45 -21.89
N SER A 949 -29.71 0.08 -23.06
CA SER A 949 -29.76 -1.31 -23.53
C SER A 949 -28.35 -1.92 -23.66
N LEU A 950 -27.41 -1.19 -24.25
CA LEU A 950 -26.01 -1.62 -24.38
C LEU A 950 -25.31 -1.80 -23.03
N SER A 951 -25.70 -0.98 -22.04
CA SER A 951 -25.16 -1.03 -20.67
C SER A 951 -25.74 -2.19 -19.86
N ASN A 952 -26.90 -2.71 -20.24
CA ASN A 952 -27.63 -3.79 -19.54
C ASN A 952 -27.86 -4.99 -20.47
N TRP A 953 -26.87 -5.30 -21.30
CA TRP A 953 -26.98 -6.28 -22.37
C TRP A 953 -27.22 -7.70 -21.84
N SER A 954 -26.68 -8.02 -20.66
CA SER A 954 -26.87 -9.30 -19.99
C SER A 954 -28.35 -9.64 -19.81
N ASN A 955 -29.14 -8.66 -19.37
CA ASN A 955 -30.58 -8.78 -19.16
C ASN A 955 -31.34 -8.97 -20.48
N ILE A 956 -30.89 -8.30 -21.55
CA ILE A 956 -31.49 -8.43 -22.89
C ILE A 956 -31.27 -9.83 -23.47
N LYS A 957 -30.09 -10.40 -23.23
CA LYS A 957 -29.67 -11.70 -23.76
C LYS A 957 -29.96 -12.87 -22.82
N GLU A 958 -30.41 -12.59 -21.58
CA GLU A 958 -30.56 -13.58 -20.51
C GLU A 958 -29.26 -14.38 -20.25
N ILE A 959 -28.12 -13.67 -20.24
CA ILE A 959 -26.79 -14.23 -19.96
C ILE A 959 -26.19 -13.62 -18.69
N ASN A 960 -25.11 -14.21 -18.16
CA ASN A 960 -24.36 -13.59 -17.06
C ASN A 960 -23.65 -12.31 -17.52
N PRO A 961 -23.57 -11.28 -16.66
CA PRO A 961 -22.80 -10.06 -16.92
C PRO A 961 -21.35 -10.33 -17.35
N GLN A 962 -20.87 -9.57 -18.33
CA GLN A 962 -19.48 -9.60 -18.81
C GLN A 962 -18.88 -8.18 -18.83
N THR A 963 -17.55 -8.07 -18.80
CA THR A 963 -16.83 -6.78 -18.88
C THR A 963 -16.86 -6.16 -20.27
N TYR A 964 -17.13 -6.96 -21.30
CA TYR A 964 -17.37 -6.52 -22.66
C TYR A 964 -18.25 -7.54 -23.40
N TYR A 965 -18.89 -7.11 -24.49
CA TYR A 965 -19.74 -7.94 -25.33
C TYR A 965 -19.34 -7.85 -26.79
N LYS A 966 -19.77 -8.86 -27.57
CA LYS A 966 -19.67 -8.89 -29.03
C LYS A 966 -21.01 -9.29 -29.63
N ALA A 967 -21.38 -8.66 -30.75
CA ALA A 967 -22.52 -9.07 -31.55
C ALA A 967 -22.30 -8.68 -33.01
N GLU A 968 -22.93 -9.39 -33.93
CA GLU A 968 -23.02 -8.93 -35.32
C GLU A 968 -23.89 -7.68 -35.41
N PHE A 969 -23.58 -6.76 -36.34
CA PHE A 969 -24.29 -5.48 -36.44
C PHE A 969 -25.82 -5.64 -36.58
N ASP A 970 -26.28 -6.53 -37.46
CA ASP A 970 -27.71 -6.74 -37.70
C ASP A 970 -28.41 -7.36 -36.47
N GLU A 971 -27.74 -8.31 -35.81
CA GLU A 971 -28.25 -8.93 -34.58
C GLU A 971 -28.40 -7.89 -33.46
N LEU A 972 -27.41 -7.00 -33.32
CA LEU A 972 -27.43 -5.92 -32.34
C LEU A 972 -28.62 -4.99 -32.58
N VAL A 973 -28.85 -4.57 -33.83
CA VAL A 973 -29.97 -3.72 -34.24
C VAL A 973 -31.31 -4.39 -33.93
N GLU A 974 -31.49 -5.65 -34.34
CA GLU A 974 -32.75 -6.38 -34.15
C GLU A 974 -33.11 -6.58 -32.67
N LEU A 975 -32.14 -6.96 -31.84
CA LEU A 975 -32.38 -7.22 -30.42
C LEU A 975 -32.67 -5.94 -29.65
N ILE A 976 -31.95 -4.85 -29.94
CA ILE A 976 -32.24 -3.55 -29.32
C ILE A 976 -33.61 -3.06 -29.77
N PHE A 977 -33.96 -3.21 -31.05
CA PHE A 977 -35.27 -2.84 -31.58
C PHE A 977 -36.41 -3.61 -30.87
N LYS A 978 -36.27 -4.92 -30.65
CA LYS A 978 -37.26 -5.73 -29.92
C LYS A 978 -37.48 -5.28 -28.46
N ASN A 979 -36.52 -4.60 -27.86
CA ASN A 979 -36.63 -4.08 -26.49
C ASN A 979 -37.24 -2.67 -26.40
N PHE A 980 -37.52 -2.00 -27.53
CA PHE A 980 -38.26 -0.75 -27.49
C PHE A 980 -39.73 -1.01 -27.12
N THR A 981 -40.20 -0.34 -26.09
CA THR A 981 -41.58 -0.44 -25.59
C THR A 981 -42.53 0.60 -26.21
N VAL A 982 -42.04 1.43 -27.14
CA VAL A 982 -42.76 2.57 -27.72
C VAL A 982 -43.04 2.31 -29.20
N GLU A 983 -44.30 2.48 -29.64
CA GLU A 983 -44.77 2.15 -31.01
C GLU A 983 -44.18 3.03 -32.13
N ASP A 984 -43.55 4.17 -31.80
CA ASP A 984 -43.09 5.18 -32.77
C ASP A 984 -41.62 5.05 -33.22
N VAL A 985 -40.89 4.01 -32.79
CA VAL A 985 -39.48 3.80 -33.18
C VAL A 985 -39.39 2.83 -34.35
N THR A 986 -38.53 3.12 -35.33
CA THR A 986 -38.31 2.23 -36.50
C THR A 986 -36.97 1.50 -36.39
N LEU A 987 -36.85 0.33 -37.01
CA LEU A 987 -35.60 -0.43 -37.06
C LEU A 987 -34.45 0.39 -37.70
N ASN A 988 -34.77 1.16 -38.76
CA ASN A 988 -33.85 2.11 -39.41
C ASN A 988 -33.39 3.24 -38.45
N GLU A 989 -34.21 3.63 -37.49
CA GLU A 989 -33.81 4.62 -36.48
C GLU A 989 -32.78 4.04 -35.50
N VAL A 990 -33.02 2.82 -35.01
CA VAL A 990 -32.07 2.10 -34.14
C VAL A 990 -30.74 1.89 -34.86
N GLU A 991 -30.79 1.52 -36.14
CA GLU A 991 -29.61 1.38 -37.00
C GLU A 991 -28.78 2.67 -37.05
N LYS A 992 -29.42 3.83 -37.30
CA LYS A 992 -28.73 5.14 -37.32
C LYS A 992 -28.10 5.49 -35.97
N ILE A 993 -28.76 5.18 -34.86
CA ILE A 993 -28.22 5.43 -33.51
C ILE A 993 -26.96 4.58 -33.30
N ILE A 994 -27.01 3.29 -33.62
CA ILE A 994 -25.86 2.39 -33.48
C ILE A 994 -24.71 2.87 -34.37
N GLN A 995 -24.99 3.23 -35.63
CA GLN A 995 -23.98 3.81 -36.54
C GLN A 995 -23.35 5.10 -35.99
N PHE A 996 -24.15 5.96 -35.36
CA PHE A 996 -23.67 7.18 -34.71
C PHE A 996 -22.74 6.88 -33.52
N LEU A 997 -23.06 5.86 -32.73
CA LEU A 997 -22.31 5.42 -31.55
C LEU A 997 -21.05 4.62 -31.89
N ILE A 998 -20.90 4.15 -33.13
CA ILE A 998 -19.66 3.54 -33.63
C ILE A 998 -18.61 4.62 -33.81
N ILE A 999 -17.45 4.42 -33.16
CA ILE A 999 -16.29 5.29 -33.33
C ILE A 999 -15.76 5.18 -34.77
N ASP A 1000 -15.52 6.33 -35.40
CA ASP A 1000 -14.97 6.39 -36.75
C ASP A 1000 -13.45 6.48 -36.67
N ASN A 1001 -12.77 5.37 -36.99
CA ASN A 1001 -11.31 5.22 -36.88
C ASN A 1001 -10.55 6.35 -37.60
N ASP A 1002 -11.07 6.80 -38.75
CA ASP A 1002 -10.47 7.82 -39.59
C ASP A 1002 -10.55 9.25 -39.00
N LYS A 1003 -11.37 9.44 -37.97
CA LYS A 1003 -11.63 10.73 -37.34
C LYS A 1003 -11.16 10.82 -35.89
N ILE A 1004 -10.55 9.77 -35.33
CA ILE A 1004 -10.06 9.77 -33.93
C ILE A 1004 -8.94 10.81 -33.73
N ASN A 1005 -8.05 10.92 -34.72
CA ASN A 1005 -6.95 11.89 -34.77
C ASN A 1005 -7.28 13.15 -35.58
N GLN A 1006 -8.55 13.41 -35.89
CA GLN A 1006 -8.98 14.62 -36.57
C GLN A 1006 -9.78 15.50 -35.61
N LEU A 1007 -9.44 16.79 -35.54
CA LEU A 1007 -10.21 17.76 -34.78
C LEU A 1007 -11.33 18.34 -35.63
N GLU A 1008 -12.50 18.55 -35.02
CA GLU A 1008 -13.64 19.16 -35.69
C GLU A 1008 -13.28 20.55 -36.25
N GLY A 1009 -13.64 20.78 -37.52
CA GLY A 1009 -13.31 22.00 -38.26
C GLY A 1009 -11.86 22.10 -38.75
N VAL A 1010 -11.06 21.04 -38.60
CA VAL A 1010 -9.68 20.95 -39.10
C VAL A 1010 -9.59 19.84 -40.16
N THR A 1011 -8.97 20.15 -41.31
CA THR A 1011 -8.82 19.18 -42.41
C THR A 1011 -7.69 18.19 -42.18
N ASP A 1012 -6.63 18.63 -41.52
CA ASP A 1012 -5.44 17.83 -41.29
C ASP A 1012 -5.65 16.84 -40.13
N ARG A 1013 -5.17 15.61 -40.33
CA ARG A 1013 -5.11 14.61 -39.26
C ARG A 1013 -3.87 14.84 -38.42
N HIS A 1014 -4.04 14.80 -37.11
CA HIS A 1014 -2.92 14.72 -36.18
C HIS A 1014 -2.24 13.36 -36.33
N TYR A 1015 -0.93 13.32 -36.08
CA TYR A 1015 -0.17 12.07 -36.13
C TYR A 1015 -0.62 11.05 -35.07
N ASP A 1016 -1.18 11.53 -33.96
CA ASP A 1016 -1.57 10.72 -32.80
C ASP A 1016 -2.92 11.17 -32.24
N VAL A 1017 -3.40 10.46 -31.22
CA VAL A 1017 -4.58 10.83 -30.43
C VAL A 1017 -4.37 12.23 -29.81
N PRO A 1018 -5.17 13.26 -30.16
CA PRO A 1018 -4.94 14.64 -29.71
C PRO A 1018 -5.45 14.87 -28.29
N VAL A 1019 -4.82 14.26 -27.29
CA VAL A 1019 -5.28 14.27 -25.88
C VAL A 1019 -5.34 15.66 -25.24
N SER A 1020 -4.64 16.66 -25.80
CA SER A 1020 -4.65 18.05 -25.35
C SER A 1020 -5.93 18.82 -25.74
N ASP A 1021 -6.76 18.29 -26.65
CA ASP A 1021 -8.07 18.84 -27.01
C ASP A 1021 -9.20 17.90 -26.56
N HIS A 1022 -10.18 18.44 -25.83
CA HIS A 1022 -11.36 17.68 -25.43
C HIS A 1022 -12.56 17.97 -26.34
N ASN A 1023 -12.97 19.25 -26.43
CA ASN A 1023 -14.22 19.64 -27.08
C ASN A 1023 -14.22 19.39 -28.59
N LYS A 1024 -13.10 19.57 -29.28
CA LYS A 1024 -13.02 19.37 -30.73
C LYS A 1024 -12.98 17.90 -31.17
N ARG A 1025 -12.92 16.94 -30.23
CA ARG A 1025 -12.81 15.51 -30.54
C ARG A 1025 -14.18 14.86 -30.54
N THR A 1026 -14.80 14.81 -31.72
CA THR A 1026 -16.14 14.23 -31.94
C THR A 1026 -16.13 12.69 -32.04
N ASN A 1027 -14.95 12.06 -32.18
CA ASN A 1027 -14.76 10.61 -32.19
C ASN A 1027 -13.85 10.17 -31.04
N ARG A 1028 -14.47 9.89 -29.87
CA ARG A 1028 -13.80 9.39 -28.66
C ARG A 1028 -14.61 8.25 -28.07
N ILE A 1029 -13.92 7.29 -27.46
CA ILE A 1029 -14.57 6.07 -26.94
C ILE A 1029 -15.61 6.37 -25.85
N ASN A 1030 -15.44 7.46 -25.10
CA ASN A 1030 -16.37 7.88 -24.04
C ASN A 1030 -17.68 8.53 -24.53
N ILE A 1031 -17.79 8.91 -25.80
CA ILE A 1031 -19.02 9.47 -26.38
C ILE A 1031 -19.60 8.57 -27.47
N LYS A 1032 -18.74 7.71 -28.04
CA LYS A 1032 -19.04 6.70 -29.06
C LYS A 1032 -18.44 5.36 -28.60
N PRO A 1033 -19.16 4.59 -27.76
CA PRO A 1033 -18.62 3.44 -27.04
C PRO A 1033 -18.49 2.17 -27.88
N LEU A 1034 -18.97 2.19 -29.13
CA LEU A 1034 -19.00 1.01 -29.99
C LEU A 1034 -17.78 0.99 -30.91
N VAL A 1035 -17.13 -0.16 -31.00
CA VAL A 1035 -16.02 -0.42 -31.92
C VAL A 1035 -16.47 -1.43 -32.96
N LYS A 1036 -16.27 -1.10 -34.24
CA LYS A 1036 -16.60 -2.00 -35.35
C LYS A 1036 -15.34 -2.67 -35.88
N LEU A 1037 -15.34 -4.01 -35.91
CA LEU A 1037 -14.30 -4.84 -36.53
C LEU A 1037 -14.99 -5.76 -37.53
N ASN A 1038 -14.79 -5.51 -38.83
CA ASN A 1038 -15.54 -6.17 -39.90
C ASN A 1038 -17.07 -6.01 -39.69
N ASN A 1039 -17.80 -7.10 -39.51
CA ASN A 1039 -19.26 -7.09 -39.25
C ASN A 1039 -19.62 -7.22 -37.76
N THR A 1040 -18.61 -7.42 -36.90
CA THR A 1040 -18.79 -7.57 -35.45
C THR A 1040 -18.61 -6.23 -34.74
N ILE A 1041 -19.51 -5.94 -33.81
CA ILE A 1041 -19.44 -4.79 -32.89
C ILE A 1041 -18.96 -5.26 -31.52
N ILE A 1042 -18.01 -4.53 -30.94
CA ILE A 1042 -17.46 -4.73 -29.60
C ILE A 1042 -17.75 -3.50 -28.75
N TRP A 1043 -18.15 -3.71 -27.49
CA TRP A 1043 -18.33 -2.64 -26.52
C TRP A 1043 -18.23 -3.13 -25.08
N SER A 1044 -18.01 -2.20 -24.16
CA SER A 1044 -18.10 -2.44 -22.71
C SER A 1044 -19.40 -1.85 -22.16
N PRO A 1045 -20.15 -2.57 -21.29
CA PRO A 1045 -21.33 -2.02 -20.63
C PRO A 1045 -21.00 -0.80 -19.76
N ALA A 1046 -19.86 -0.81 -19.07
CA ALA A 1046 -19.42 0.31 -18.25
C ALA A 1046 -19.07 1.54 -19.10
N CYS A 1047 -18.46 1.34 -20.28
CA CYS A 1047 -18.18 2.43 -21.23
C CYS A 1047 -19.47 3.00 -21.84
N SER A 1048 -20.45 2.14 -22.16
CA SER A 1048 -21.77 2.56 -22.63
C SER A 1048 -22.53 3.36 -21.57
N TYR A 1049 -22.48 2.94 -20.31
CA TYR A 1049 -23.09 3.66 -19.19
C TYR A 1049 -22.42 5.02 -18.96
N ARG A 1050 -21.09 5.07 -19.05
CA ARG A 1050 -20.35 6.33 -18.98
C ARG A 1050 -20.72 7.27 -20.14
N SER A 1051 -20.88 6.73 -21.35
CA SER A 1051 -21.31 7.51 -22.52
C SER A 1051 -22.73 8.04 -22.35
N LEU A 1052 -23.64 7.24 -21.80
CA LEU A 1052 -24.97 7.68 -21.40
C LEU A 1052 -24.90 8.87 -20.43
N GLY A 1053 -24.09 8.77 -19.39
CA GLY A 1053 -23.86 9.85 -18.43
C GLY A 1053 -23.29 11.13 -19.06
N ILE A 1054 -22.36 11.00 -20.01
CA ILE A 1054 -21.78 12.16 -20.70
C ILE A 1054 -22.81 12.85 -21.60
N TRP A 1055 -23.54 12.08 -22.42
CA TRP A 1055 -24.57 12.63 -23.31
C TRP A 1055 -25.72 13.28 -22.53
N THR A 1056 -26.15 12.67 -21.43
CA THR A 1056 -27.19 13.23 -20.55
C THR A 1056 -26.68 14.49 -19.88
N ASN A 1057 -25.62 14.40 -19.07
CA ASN A 1057 -25.14 15.49 -18.23
C ASN A 1057 -24.72 16.73 -19.04
N HIS A 1058 -23.94 16.57 -20.11
CA HIS A 1058 -23.52 17.72 -20.92
C HIS A 1058 -24.73 18.44 -21.53
N THR A 1059 -25.67 17.69 -22.10
CA THR A 1059 -26.85 18.29 -22.75
C THR A 1059 -27.74 19.02 -21.74
N THR A 1060 -27.94 18.45 -20.55
CA THR A 1060 -28.67 19.11 -19.46
C THR A 1060 -27.92 20.31 -18.88
N ASP A 1061 -26.59 20.29 -18.94
CA ASP A 1061 -25.70 21.40 -18.59
C ASP A 1061 -25.63 22.48 -19.70
N GLY A 1062 -26.38 22.33 -20.80
CA GLY A 1062 -26.40 23.31 -21.88
C GLY A 1062 -25.16 23.31 -22.77
N TYR A 1063 -24.47 22.17 -22.86
CA TYR A 1063 -23.34 21.93 -23.78
C TYR A 1063 -23.51 20.61 -24.54
N LEU A 1064 -22.86 20.48 -25.69
CA LEU A 1064 -22.71 19.16 -26.32
C LEU A 1064 -21.45 18.46 -25.78
N PRO A 1065 -21.38 17.11 -25.79
CA PRO A 1065 -20.18 16.37 -25.39
C PRO A 1065 -18.91 16.68 -26.19
N ALA A 1066 -19.08 17.22 -27.40
CA ALA A 1066 -18.04 17.73 -28.28
C ALA A 1066 -18.65 18.81 -29.18
N ASP A 1067 -17.82 19.53 -29.93
CA ASP A 1067 -18.20 20.61 -30.85
C ASP A 1067 -18.88 20.11 -32.13
N PHE A 1068 -19.79 19.14 -32.02
CA PHE A 1068 -20.54 18.61 -33.15
C PHE A 1068 -21.25 19.71 -33.95
N ASN A 1069 -21.26 19.57 -35.27
CA ASN A 1069 -21.95 20.49 -36.17
C ASN A 1069 -23.46 20.19 -36.26
N PHE A 1070 -24.17 20.32 -35.14
CA PHE A 1070 -25.62 20.13 -35.03
C PHE A 1070 -26.29 21.49 -34.75
N PRO A 1071 -26.50 22.33 -35.78
CA PRO A 1071 -26.90 23.72 -35.56
C PRO A 1071 -28.23 23.85 -34.83
N LYS A 1072 -29.23 23.01 -35.15
CA LYS A 1072 -30.55 23.09 -34.52
C LYS A 1072 -30.52 22.59 -33.08
N VAL A 1073 -29.80 21.50 -32.84
CA VAL A 1073 -29.59 20.98 -31.48
C VAL A 1073 -28.83 21.99 -30.62
N LYS A 1074 -27.74 22.56 -31.15
CA LYS A 1074 -26.87 23.50 -30.43
C LYS A 1074 -27.61 24.76 -30.00
N ASP A 1075 -28.45 25.31 -30.87
CA ASP A 1075 -29.26 26.49 -30.56
C ASP A 1075 -30.24 26.24 -29.39
N LEU A 1076 -30.82 25.03 -29.31
CA LEU A 1076 -31.71 24.66 -28.20
C LEU A 1076 -30.94 24.34 -26.92
N VAL A 1077 -29.83 23.61 -27.02
CA VAL A 1077 -28.99 23.28 -25.85
C VAL A 1077 -28.42 24.54 -25.19
N LEU A 1078 -28.12 25.59 -25.96
CA LEU A 1078 -27.69 26.89 -25.42
C LEU A 1078 -28.79 27.59 -24.60
N LYS A 1079 -30.07 27.30 -24.84
CA LYS A 1079 -31.17 27.82 -24.00
C LYS A 1079 -31.12 27.23 -22.60
N SER A 1080 -30.78 25.94 -22.46
CA SER A 1080 -30.56 25.32 -21.14
C SER A 1080 -29.45 26.03 -20.36
N LYS A 1081 -28.34 26.39 -21.03
CA LYS A 1081 -27.27 27.20 -20.40
C LYS A 1081 -27.80 28.54 -19.89
N THR A 1082 -28.58 29.24 -20.73
CA THR A 1082 -29.18 30.54 -20.39
C THR A 1082 -30.18 30.42 -19.24
N TYR A 1083 -30.91 29.32 -19.18
CA TYR A 1083 -31.83 28.98 -18.09
C TYR A 1083 -31.07 28.76 -16.77
N LEU A 1084 -29.99 27.98 -16.79
CA LEU A 1084 -29.13 27.76 -15.62
C LEU A 1084 -28.50 29.08 -15.12
N GLU A 1085 -28.08 29.97 -16.02
CA GLU A 1085 -27.56 31.30 -15.64
C GLU A 1085 -28.61 32.12 -14.89
N LYS A 1086 -29.86 32.18 -15.39
CA LYS A 1086 -30.96 32.90 -14.72
C LYS A 1086 -31.39 32.26 -13.41
N GLN A 1087 -31.42 30.93 -13.35
CA GLN A 1087 -31.72 30.23 -12.10
C GLN A 1087 -30.65 30.46 -11.05
N LEU A 1088 -29.37 30.52 -11.44
CA LEU A 1088 -28.27 30.83 -10.53
C LEU A 1088 -28.45 32.20 -9.88
N GLU A 1089 -28.86 33.23 -10.64
CA GLU A 1089 -29.21 34.56 -10.11
C GLU A 1089 -30.39 34.50 -9.14
N THR A 1090 -31.44 33.75 -9.50
CA THR A 1090 -32.64 33.59 -8.67
C THR A 1090 -32.29 32.92 -7.34
N LYS A 1091 -31.51 31.83 -7.37
CA LYS A 1091 -31.06 31.12 -6.16
C LYS A 1091 -30.15 31.99 -5.30
N ALA A 1092 -29.22 32.74 -5.89
CA ALA A 1092 -28.38 33.66 -5.14
C ALA A 1092 -29.20 34.74 -4.42
N PHE A 1093 -30.24 35.27 -5.10
CA PHE A 1093 -31.21 36.17 -4.50
C PHE A 1093 -31.97 35.51 -3.34
N ASP A 1094 -32.50 34.30 -3.55
CA ASP A 1094 -33.26 33.58 -2.54
C ASP A 1094 -32.42 33.36 -1.27
N VAL A 1095 -31.17 32.91 -1.40
CA VAL A 1095 -30.26 32.69 -0.27
C VAL A 1095 -29.99 33.99 0.50
N LEU A 1096 -29.67 35.09 -0.19
CA LEU A 1096 -29.41 36.38 0.46
C LEU A 1096 -30.67 37.02 1.05
N SER A 1097 -31.84 36.78 0.44
CA SER A 1097 -33.13 37.29 0.93
C SER A 1097 -33.53 36.72 2.29
N ARG A 1098 -32.98 35.55 2.66
CA ARG A 1098 -33.14 34.97 4.00
C ARG A 1098 -32.53 35.86 5.10
N ARG A 1099 -31.64 36.79 4.74
CA ARG A 1099 -30.83 37.59 5.67
C ARG A 1099 -31.12 39.10 5.62
N THR A 1100 -31.60 39.61 4.49
CA THR A 1100 -31.98 41.03 4.36
C THR A 1100 -33.19 41.23 3.46
N ASN A 1101 -34.03 42.20 3.82
CA ASN A 1101 -35.14 42.65 2.99
C ASN A 1101 -34.72 43.69 1.94
N PHE A 1102 -33.49 44.21 2.02
CA PHE A 1102 -32.99 45.24 1.12
C PHE A 1102 -32.12 44.61 0.03
N ILE A 1103 -32.79 43.96 -0.91
CA ILE A 1103 -32.14 43.19 -1.97
C ILE A 1103 -32.88 43.35 -3.30
N LYS A 1104 -32.13 43.37 -4.40
CA LYS A 1104 -32.62 43.34 -5.78
C LYS A 1104 -31.76 42.39 -6.61
N HIS A 1105 -32.33 41.78 -7.64
CA HIS A 1105 -31.60 41.01 -8.64
C HIS A 1105 -31.90 41.51 -10.05
N GLY A 1106 -30.98 41.32 -10.99
CA GLY A 1106 -31.10 41.70 -12.40
C GLY A 1106 -31.31 43.20 -12.64
N ILE A 1107 -30.68 44.07 -11.84
CA ILE A 1107 -30.93 45.51 -11.84
C ILE A 1107 -29.90 46.29 -12.66
N ASP A 1108 -30.35 46.92 -13.74
CA ASP A 1108 -29.56 47.86 -14.54
C ASP A 1108 -29.84 49.29 -14.04
N LEU A 1109 -28.93 49.86 -13.27
CA LEU A 1109 -29.12 51.16 -12.61
C LEU A 1109 -29.31 52.30 -13.61
N LYS A 1110 -28.58 52.28 -14.74
CA LYS A 1110 -28.67 53.30 -15.79
C LYS A 1110 -30.03 53.24 -16.48
N LYS A 1111 -30.45 52.04 -16.91
CA LYS A 1111 -31.76 51.86 -17.54
C LYS A 1111 -32.92 52.09 -16.58
N THR A 1112 -32.75 51.85 -15.29
CA THR A 1112 -33.86 51.93 -14.33
C THR A 1112 -34.05 53.35 -13.78
N PHE A 1113 -32.98 54.05 -13.40
CA PHE A 1113 -33.07 55.31 -12.65
C PHE A 1113 -32.43 56.52 -13.33
N PHE A 1114 -31.49 56.33 -14.25
CA PHE A 1114 -30.63 57.42 -14.75
C PHE A 1114 -30.61 57.54 -16.29
N LYS A 1115 -31.75 57.31 -16.94
CA LYS A 1115 -31.86 57.24 -18.42
C LYS A 1115 -31.38 58.50 -19.15
N ASP A 1116 -31.61 59.68 -18.56
CA ASP A 1116 -31.35 60.98 -19.19
C ASP A 1116 -30.03 61.64 -18.72
N GLU A 1117 -29.26 60.95 -17.88
CA GLU A 1117 -28.00 61.44 -17.32
C GLU A 1117 -26.79 60.84 -18.06
N GLN A 1118 -25.63 61.54 -18.05
CA GLN A 1118 -24.36 61.02 -18.58
C GLN A 1118 -23.74 59.97 -17.63
N TYR A 1119 -24.51 58.93 -17.28
CA TYR A 1119 -24.04 57.82 -16.46
C TYR A 1119 -23.23 56.81 -17.30
N PRO A 1120 -22.09 56.31 -16.80
CA PRO A 1120 -21.36 55.21 -17.45
C PRO A 1120 -22.25 53.97 -17.51
N ASP A 1121 -22.23 53.27 -18.65
CA ASP A 1121 -22.94 52.00 -18.81
C ASP A 1121 -22.05 50.87 -18.27
N ILE A 1122 -22.28 50.49 -17.01
CA ILE A 1122 -21.56 49.44 -16.29
C ILE A 1122 -22.28 48.08 -16.33
N GLY A 1123 -23.40 47.99 -17.05
CA GLY A 1123 -24.27 46.82 -17.09
C GLY A 1123 -25.18 46.67 -15.86
N ASP A 1124 -25.82 45.51 -15.78
CA ASP A 1124 -26.67 45.07 -14.68
C ASP A 1124 -25.88 44.50 -13.51
N TYR A 1125 -26.46 44.58 -12.32
CA TYR A 1125 -26.05 43.84 -11.13
C TYR A 1125 -26.90 42.58 -11.02
N ASP A 1126 -26.25 41.41 -11.05
CA ASP A 1126 -26.92 40.10 -10.98
C ASP A 1126 -27.70 39.99 -9.66
N VAL A 1127 -27.05 40.20 -8.51
CA VAL A 1127 -27.72 40.44 -7.21
C VAL A 1127 -27.00 41.55 -6.43
N LEU A 1128 -27.78 42.44 -5.84
CA LEU A 1128 -27.30 43.53 -5.00
C LEU A 1128 -28.09 43.54 -3.68
N ALA A 1129 -27.40 43.40 -2.56
CA ALA A 1129 -28.00 43.36 -1.21
C ALA A 1129 -27.36 44.39 -0.28
N TYR A 1130 -28.14 44.91 0.66
CA TYR A 1130 -27.71 45.91 1.64
C TYR A 1130 -28.12 45.53 3.07
N PHE A 1131 -27.22 45.76 4.02
CA PHE A 1131 -27.40 45.48 5.44
C PHE A 1131 -27.23 46.79 6.22
N PRO A 1132 -28.32 47.46 6.62
CA PRO A 1132 -28.25 48.77 7.26
C PRO A 1132 -27.62 48.73 8.66
N ASP A 1133 -27.80 47.62 9.39
CA ASP A 1133 -27.27 47.43 10.75
C ASP A 1133 -25.74 47.35 10.80
N SER A 1134 -25.09 47.06 9.68
CA SER A 1134 -23.62 46.95 9.58
C SER A 1134 -23.02 47.91 8.54
N ASN A 1135 -23.87 48.65 7.82
CA ASN A 1135 -23.50 49.45 6.64
C ASN A 1135 -22.72 48.66 5.57
N LYS A 1136 -23.08 47.37 5.39
CA LYS A 1136 -22.45 46.46 4.43
C LYS A 1136 -23.29 46.31 3.17
N TRP A 1137 -22.63 46.27 2.01
CA TRP A 1137 -23.22 45.89 0.74
C TRP A 1137 -22.64 44.55 0.28
N VAL A 1138 -23.47 43.72 -0.33
CA VAL A 1138 -23.03 42.49 -0.99
C VAL A 1138 -23.36 42.63 -2.46
N MET A 1139 -22.31 42.62 -3.29
CA MET A 1139 -22.40 42.65 -4.74
C MET A 1139 -22.10 41.24 -5.27
N VAL A 1140 -23.05 40.66 -5.99
CA VAL A 1140 -22.93 39.30 -6.52
C VAL A 1140 -22.84 39.36 -8.04
N GLU A 1141 -21.88 38.64 -8.59
CA GLU A 1141 -21.81 38.26 -10.00
C GLU A 1141 -22.07 36.76 -10.12
N CYS A 1142 -23.13 36.38 -10.82
CA CYS A 1142 -23.49 35.00 -11.11
C CYS A 1142 -22.96 34.59 -12.48
N LYS A 1143 -22.17 33.51 -12.53
CA LYS A 1143 -21.67 32.97 -13.80
C LYS A 1143 -21.66 31.46 -13.82
N TYR A 1144 -22.34 30.91 -14.83
CA TYR A 1144 -22.27 29.50 -15.16
C TYR A 1144 -21.18 29.26 -16.21
N ASN A 1145 -20.08 28.65 -15.78
CA ASN A 1145 -18.93 28.37 -16.62
C ASN A 1145 -18.93 26.91 -17.10
N GLN A 1146 -18.46 26.69 -18.33
CA GLN A 1146 -18.26 25.33 -18.84
C GLN A 1146 -17.08 24.69 -18.06
N PRO A 1147 -17.22 23.46 -17.55
CA PRO A 1147 -16.13 22.76 -16.90
C PRO A 1147 -14.92 22.57 -17.82
N ALA A 1148 -13.72 22.61 -17.23
CA ALA A 1148 -12.48 22.32 -17.93
C ALA A 1148 -12.18 20.81 -17.89
N TYR A 1149 -11.94 20.21 -19.05
CA TYR A 1149 -11.65 18.77 -19.16
C TYR A 1149 -10.21 18.44 -19.55
N CYS A 1150 -9.41 19.45 -19.91
CA CYS A 1150 -7.97 19.36 -20.16
C CYS A 1150 -7.28 20.69 -19.82
N LEU A 1151 -5.94 20.72 -19.80
CA LEU A 1151 -5.15 21.92 -19.48
C LEU A 1151 -5.42 23.09 -20.43
N LYS A 1152 -5.69 22.80 -21.71
CA LYS A 1152 -6.09 23.82 -22.69
C LYS A 1152 -7.41 24.49 -22.34
N ASP A 1153 -8.41 23.70 -21.94
CA ASP A 1153 -9.70 24.23 -21.49
C ASP A 1153 -9.56 24.98 -20.16
N MET A 1154 -8.68 24.51 -19.26
CA MET A 1154 -8.37 25.18 -18.00
C MET A 1154 -7.72 26.54 -18.24
N ASN A 1155 -6.82 26.67 -19.21
CA ASN A 1155 -6.25 27.94 -19.63
C ASN A 1155 -7.29 28.87 -20.28
N ARG A 1156 -8.18 28.34 -21.14
CA ARG A 1156 -9.29 29.12 -21.71
C ARG A 1156 -10.21 29.68 -20.63
N LEU A 1157 -10.54 28.86 -19.63
CA LEU A 1157 -11.32 29.28 -18.48
C LEU A 1157 -10.60 30.38 -17.68
N ARG A 1158 -9.29 30.22 -17.43
CA ARG A 1158 -8.45 31.24 -16.79
C ARG A 1158 -8.56 32.58 -17.52
N VAL A 1159 -8.30 32.59 -18.83
CA VAL A 1159 -8.32 33.81 -19.64
C VAL A 1159 -9.70 34.44 -19.70
N LYS A 1160 -10.77 33.64 -19.73
CA LYS A 1160 -12.15 34.16 -19.72
C LYS A 1160 -12.48 34.90 -18.41
N ILE A 1161 -12.05 34.36 -17.27
CA ILE A 1161 -12.40 34.88 -15.95
C ILE A 1161 -11.46 36.03 -15.56
N PHE A 1162 -10.15 35.81 -15.69
CA PHE A 1162 -9.08 36.70 -15.21
C PHE A 1162 -8.45 37.57 -16.32
N GLY A 1163 -8.76 37.32 -17.60
CA GLY A 1163 -8.10 38.01 -18.70
C GLY A 1163 -6.73 37.41 -19.03
N LYS A 1164 -6.07 37.97 -20.06
CA LYS A 1164 -4.69 37.57 -20.40
C LYS A 1164 -3.68 38.05 -19.36
N ASP A 1165 -3.93 39.23 -18.81
CA ASP A 1165 -3.19 39.91 -17.75
C ASP A 1165 -4.16 40.80 -16.94
N GLU A 1166 -3.66 41.41 -15.85
CA GLU A 1166 -4.46 42.26 -14.95
C GLU A 1166 -5.03 43.51 -15.67
N LEU A 1167 -4.45 43.94 -16.79
CA LEU A 1167 -4.87 45.12 -17.54
C LEU A 1167 -5.97 44.82 -18.57
N ASP A 1168 -6.33 43.55 -18.75
CA ASP A 1168 -7.37 43.14 -19.70
C ASP A 1168 -8.77 43.55 -19.21
N THR A 1169 -9.28 44.63 -19.80
CA THR A 1169 -10.60 45.21 -19.47
C THR A 1169 -11.80 44.34 -19.88
N LYS A 1170 -11.59 43.25 -20.63
CA LYS A 1170 -12.69 42.41 -21.15
C LYS A 1170 -13.02 41.20 -20.26
N SER A 1171 -12.21 40.91 -19.25
CA SER A 1171 -12.39 39.77 -18.36
C SER A 1171 -13.65 39.89 -17.49
N HIS A 1172 -14.11 38.79 -16.91
CA HIS A 1172 -15.21 38.84 -15.94
C HIS A 1172 -14.84 39.72 -14.73
N ILE A 1173 -13.63 39.56 -14.20
CA ILE A 1173 -13.17 40.28 -13.00
C ILE A 1173 -13.04 41.78 -13.27
N SER A 1174 -12.57 42.19 -14.44
CA SER A 1174 -12.49 43.61 -14.81
C SER A 1174 -13.87 44.28 -14.84
N LYS A 1175 -14.91 43.54 -15.27
CA LYS A 1175 -16.30 44.02 -15.24
C LYS A 1175 -16.83 44.14 -13.80
N VAL A 1176 -16.56 43.14 -12.96
CA VAL A 1176 -16.91 43.17 -11.53
C VAL A 1176 -16.25 44.36 -10.83
N ARG A 1177 -14.96 44.59 -11.08
CA ARG A 1177 -14.23 45.75 -10.54
C ARG A 1177 -14.84 47.09 -10.99
N GLY A 1178 -15.20 47.22 -12.26
CA GLY A 1178 -15.87 48.42 -12.76
C GLY A 1178 -17.21 48.71 -12.05
N ARG A 1179 -17.99 47.67 -11.75
CA ARG A 1179 -19.25 47.79 -10.99
C ARG A 1179 -19.02 48.11 -9.51
N TYR A 1180 -17.96 47.57 -8.92
CA TYR A 1180 -17.55 47.87 -7.55
C TYR A 1180 -17.14 49.35 -7.40
N ASP A 1181 -16.23 49.83 -8.27
CA ASP A 1181 -15.73 51.22 -8.22
C ASP A 1181 -16.87 52.23 -8.37
N PHE A 1182 -17.84 51.90 -9.23
CA PHE A 1182 -19.06 52.67 -9.40
C PHE A 1182 -19.95 52.66 -8.15
N LEU A 1183 -20.22 51.48 -7.57
CA LEU A 1183 -21.03 51.38 -6.35
C LEU A 1183 -20.37 52.15 -5.20
N LEU A 1184 -19.05 52.03 -5.01
CA LEU A 1184 -18.31 52.72 -3.96
C LEU A 1184 -18.40 54.25 -4.09
N THR A 1185 -18.42 54.76 -5.32
CA THR A 1185 -18.52 56.21 -5.61
C THR A 1185 -19.94 56.74 -5.41
N ASP A 1186 -20.96 55.98 -5.81
CA ASP A 1186 -22.35 56.44 -5.89
C ASP A 1186 -23.31 55.79 -4.85
N TYR A 1187 -22.81 55.02 -3.87
CA TYR A 1187 -23.65 54.16 -3.00
C TYR A 1187 -24.83 54.89 -2.34
N ASP A 1188 -24.64 56.10 -1.78
CA ASP A 1188 -25.72 56.80 -1.06
C ASP A 1188 -26.80 57.29 -2.03
N ARG A 1189 -26.41 57.62 -3.26
CA ARG A 1189 -27.34 57.98 -4.33
C ARG A 1189 -28.11 56.76 -4.80
N ILE A 1190 -27.42 55.63 -5.01
CA ILE A 1190 -28.04 54.34 -5.38
C ILE A 1190 -29.04 53.89 -4.30
N ARG A 1191 -28.64 53.93 -3.02
CA ARG A 1191 -29.48 53.62 -1.86
C ARG A 1191 -30.77 54.43 -1.83
N LYS A 1192 -30.67 55.76 -2.07
CA LYS A 1192 -31.82 56.67 -2.16
C LYS A 1192 -32.72 56.29 -3.34
N SER A 1193 -32.17 56.03 -4.52
CA SER A 1193 -32.94 55.61 -5.70
C SER A 1193 -33.66 54.27 -5.50
N LEU A 1194 -33.08 53.36 -4.71
CA LEU A 1194 -33.67 52.05 -4.37
C LEU A 1194 -34.67 52.11 -3.21
N ASN A 1195 -34.89 53.27 -2.59
CA ASN A 1195 -35.68 53.45 -1.36
C ASN A 1195 -35.19 52.57 -0.19
N TRP A 1196 -33.87 52.38 -0.06
CA TRP A 1196 -33.28 51.64 1.06
C TRP A 1196 -32.98 52.57 2.25
N PRO A 1197 -33.06 52.09 3.51
CA PRO A 1197 -32.91 52.93 4.71
C PRO A 1197 -31.48 53.50 4.83
N GLN A 1198 -31.30 54.53 5.66
CA GLN A 1198 -29.95 54.96 6.04
C GLN A 1198 -29.30 53.91 6.95
N PRO A 1199 -27.95 53.83 6.98
CA PRO A 1199 -27.28 52.93 7.90
C PRO A 1199 -27.65 53.25 9.34
N HIS A 1200 -27.82 52.22 10.16
CA HIS A 1200 -28.12 52.35 11.59
C HIS A 1200 -26.83 52.55 12.42
N THR A 1201 -25.69 52.73 11.76
CA THR A 1201 -24.36 52.86 12.37
C THR A 1201 -23.53 53.92 11.66
N ASP A 1202 -22.55 54.49 12.38
CA ASP A 1202 -21.56 55.42 11.84
C ASP A 1202 -20.37 54.70 11.16
N LYS A 1203 -20.43 53.37 10.98
CA LYS A 1203 -19.36 52.62 10.32
C LYS A 1203 -19.22 53.06 8.86
N LYS A 1204 -17.98 53.10 8.35
CA LYS A 1204 -17.72 53.29 6.93
C LYS A 1204 -18.36 52.17 6.12
N ILE A 1205 -18.74 52.48 4.88
CA ILE A 1205 -19.24 51.48 3.94
C ILE A 1205 -18.21 50.38 3.73
N GLU A 1206 -18.68 49.14 3.76
CA GLU A 1206 -17.93 47.94 3.39
C GLU A 1206 -18.71 47.25 2.28
N ILE A 1207 -18.03 46.87 1.20
CA ILE A 1207 -18.65 46.19 0.06
C ILE A 1207 -17.96 44.84 -0.10
N THR A 1208 -18.73 43.76 0.01
CA THR A 1208 -18.26 42.39 -0.21
C THR A 1208 -18.61 41.96 -1.63
N ASN A 1209 -17.61 41.59 -2.43
CA ASN A 1209 -17.79 41.09 -3.79
C ASN A 1209 -17.83 39.56 -3.79
N LEU A 1210 -18.89 38.98 -4.35
CA LEU A 1210 -19.06 37.54 -4.51
C LEU A 1210 -19.13 37.16 -5.99
N TYR A 1211 -18.37 36.14 -6.38
CA TYR A 1211 -18.48 35.47 -7.66
C TYR A 1211 -19.14 34.10 -7.42
N ILE A 1212 -20.42 34.01 -7.79
CA ILE A 1212 -21.22 32.82 -7.53
C ILE A 1212 -21.29 31.97 -8.79
N SER A 1213 -21.07 30.68 -8.60
CA SER A 1213 -21.05 29.70 -9.69
C SER A 1213 -21.71 28.39 -9.26
N LYS A 1214 -22.05 27.56 -10.24
CA LYS A 1214 -22.54 26.20 -9.98
C LYS A 1214 -21.43 25.27 -9.49
N ASN A 1215 -20.21 25.42 -10.00
CA ASN A 1215 -19.10 24.50 -9.74
C ASN A 1215 -17.86 25.29 -9.32
N THR A 1216 -17.08 24.72 -8.40
CA THR A 1216 -15.78 25.27 -8.00
C THR A 1216 -14.67 24.84 -8.98
N TYR A 1217 -13.75 25.75 -9.32
CA TYR A 1217 -12.60 25.48 -10.21
C TYR A 1217 -11.27 25.86 -9.54
N TRP A 1218 -10.17 25.30 -10.03
CA TRP A 1218 -8.82 25.55 -9.52
C TRP A 1218 -8.51 27.05 -9.35
N TRP A 1219 -8.81 27.84 -10.38
CA TRP A 1219 -8.53 29.28 -10.40
C TRP A 1219 -9.36 30.09 -9.39
N PHE A 1220 -10.39 29.51 -8.78
CA PHE A 1220 -11.21 30.18 -7.75
C PHE A 1220 -10.58 30.15 -6.37
N ARG A 1221 -9.67 29.20 -6.12
CA ARG A 1221 -8.88 29.11 -4.88
C ARG A 1221 -7.48 29.67 -5.09
N TYR A 1222 -6.95 29.50 -6.30
CA TYR A 1222 -5.59 29.89 -6.65
C TYR A 1222 -5.58 30.76 -7.91
N PRO A 1223 -6.03 32.03 -7.79
CA PRO A 1223 -6.08 32.93 -8.93
C PRO A 1223 -4.66 33.28 -9.44
N PRO A 1224 -4.49 33.58 -10.74
CA PRO A 1224 -3.19 33.91 -11.32
C PRO A 1224 -2.59 35.23 -10.79
N TYR A 1225 -3.40 36.08 -10.16
CA TYR A 1225 -3.01 37.31 -9.47
C TYR A 1225 -4.02 37.59 -8.35
N ASN A 1226 -3.66 38.46 -7.40
CA ASN A 1226 -4.52 38.76 -6.26
C ASN A 1226 -5.79 39.51 -6.69
N VAL A 1227 -6.96 39.07 -6.22
CA VAL A 1227 -8.26 39.65 -6.56
C VAL A 1227 -9.12 39.81 -5.30
N ASP A 1228 -9.72 40.98 -5.14
CA ASP A 1228 -10.62 41.30 -4.02
C ASP A 1228 -12.05 40.80 -4.31
N LEU A 1229 -12.19 39.48 -4.43
CA LEU A 1229 -13.39 38.78 -4.86
C LEU A 1229 -13.45 37.38 -4.23
N ASN A 1230 -14.57 37.04 -3.60
CA ASN A 1230 -14.77 35.70 -3.02
C ASN A 1230 -15.51 34.80 -4.02
N PHE A 1231 -14.92 33.64 -4.35
CA PHE A 1231 -15.53 32.67 -5.25
C PHE A 1231 -16.30 31.61 -4.46
N VAL A 1232 -17.61 31.50 -4.68
CA VAL A 1232 -18.49 30.67 -3.87
C VAL A 1232 -19.40 29.81 -4.76
N GLN A 1233 -19.59 28.54 -4.38
CA GLN A 1233 -20.57 27.66 -5.01
C GLN A 1233 -21.97 27.98 -4.47
N ILE A 1234 -23.00 27.98 -5.32
CA ILE A 1234 -24.34 28.44 -4.93
C ILE A 1234 -24.95 27.69 -3.73
N ASP A 1235 -24.81 26.38 -3.70
CA ASP A 1235 -25.27 25.47 -2.63
C ASP A 1235 -24.44 25.57 -1.34
N PHE A 1236 -23.24 26.17 -1.42
CA PHE A 1236 -22.40 26.50 -0.27
C PHE A 1236 -22.59 27.95 0.22
N LEU A 1237 -23.31 28.80 -0.53
CA LEU A 1237 -23.40 30.24 -0.26
C LEU A 1237 -23.97 30.55 1.14
N ASP A 1238 -25.02 29.85 1.56
CA ASP A 1238 -25.61 30.11 2.88
C ASP A 1238 -24.63 29.80 4.01
N GLN A 1239 -23.87 28.71 3.88
CA GLN A 1239 -22.85 28.34 4.86
C GLN A 1239 -21.68 29.35 4.84
N TRP A 1240 -21.21 29.73 3.65
CA TRP A 1240 -20.18 30.76 3.50
C TRP A 1240 -20.56 32.09 4.18
N LEU A 1241 -21.82 32.52 4.05
CA LEU A 1241 -22.33 33.73 4.69
C LEU A 1241 -22.34 33.61 6.22
N LYS A 1242 -22.70 32.45 6.79
CA LYS A 1242 -22.59 32.23 8.25
C LYS A 1242 -21.15 32.36 8.73
N ASP A 1243 -20.21 31.79 7.97
CA ASP A 1243 -18.82 31.69 8.40
C ASP A 1243 -18.04 33.01 8.22
N ASN A 1244 -18.40 33.84 7.23
CA ASN A 1244 -17.61 35.01 6.84
C ASN A 1244 -18.35 36.36 6.97
N PHE A 1245 -19.68 36.34 7.03
CA PHE A 1245 -20.49 37.57 7.00
C PHE A 1245 -21.21 37.85 8.34
N ASP A 1246 -21.67 36.80 9.03
CA ASP A 1246 -22.35 36.89 10.33
C ASP A 1246 -21.42 36.79 11.55
N ALA A 1247 -20.23 36.21 11.39
CA ALA A 1247 -19.18 36.13 12.41
C ALA A 1247 -18.58 37.51 12.70
#